data_AF-A0A2E1V299-F1
#
_entry.id   AF-A0A2E1V299-F1
#
_cell.length_a   1.000
_cell.length_b   1.000
_cell.length_c   1.000
_cell.angle_alpha   90.00
_cell.angle_beta   90.00
_cell.angle_gamma   90.00
#
_symmetry.space_group_name_H-M   'P 1'
#
loop_
_entity.id
_entity.type
_entity.pdbx_description
1 polymer ?
#
loop_
_entity_poly.entity_id
_entity_poly.type
_entity_poly.pdbx_seq_one_letter_code
_entity_poly.pdbx_strand_id
1 'polypeptide(L)'
;MKFTLDWLKEHLDTDADLRAVTDKLTAVGLELEEIEQSPLAPFVVAKVISAEQHPNADKLRVCKVDPGDGTVYNVVCGAPNARTGLVSVFAPVGTHIPGKDFTLELGSIRGERSEGMLCSEKELLISEDHDGIVELPDDAPIGMAYIDYRDINDPVIEINVTPNRADCLGVRGVARDLAAAKIGALKDNRPAYVGGQGASPVSVEIETDDCPIFTYRIVRNVKNGESPDWLKRKLEAIGQKPISALVDITNWMTLDQNRPMHVFDADKIAGGKLTVRRAQDGERMMALNDKEYSFDPEMVVIADADRVVSLGGIIGGTETGCSEDTVNVLVEAALWNPSNIARTGRKLGVHTDARFRFERGTDSASATEGLDIATQYILNFCGGEPGEIHITGKEPAWQKAIEFDFGLIERRGGMAVDTPTASAILTDLGFTVSGSTVHVPSWRPDIDGQADLVEEVLRIIGLDALPTTPFTRPDNMPAVALSAHQRAMGDLKRVLAAEGMDEAVLWSFTSSEVAQHFGWDASTQADLLLANPISADLDVMRPSLLPNLIMAAGRNNDRGYGDVALFEAGLRFLSTKPDGQLPTVGGVRMGSAQPRHWAGGARPVDAFDAKSDALAALEAFGAPVNNLMTDSREIPAWFHPGRSGTLGLGKNILAVFGELHPKALRALGIKGRMVGFELFLDKVPPKKG
;
A
#
# COMPACT_ATOMS: atom_id res chain seq x y z
N MET A 1 8.27 1.08 -1.22
CA MET A 1 9.49 1.92 -1.21
C MET A 1 10.27 1.60 -2.47
N LYS A 2 10.70 2.62 -3.22
CA LYS A 2 11.40 2.46 -4.50
C LYS A 2 12.86 2.91 -4.39
N PHE A 3 13.75 2.20 -5.08
CA PHE A 3 15.15 2.56 -5.28
C PHE A 3 15.71 1.82 -6.50
N THR A 4 16.81 2.31 -7.06
CA THR A 4 17.43 1.65 -8.22
C THR A 4 18.54 0.69 -7.81
N LEU A 5 18.90 -0.25 -8.69
CA LEU A 5 19.96 -1.22 -8.40
C LEU A 5 21.34 -0.54 -8.28
N ASP A 6 21.64 0.44 -9.14
CA ASP A 6 22.87 1.24 -9.03
C ASP A 6 22.94 1.98 -7.69
N TRP A 7 21.84 2.62 -7.28
CA TRP A 7 21.76 3.28 -5.98
C TRP A 7 22.00 2.30 -4.82
N LEU A 8 21.42 1.10 -4.87
CA LEU A 8 21.73 0.08 -3.86
C LEU A 8 23.24 -0.26 -3.84
N LYS A 9 23.86 -0.36 -5.01
CA LYS A 9 25.30 -0.68 -5.14
C LYS A 9 26.22 0.45 -4.67
N GLU A 10 25.74 1.68 -4.49
CA GLU A 10 26.51 2.73 -3.80
C GLU A 10 26.75 2.40 -2.32
N HIS A 11 25.82 1.64 -1.71
CA HIS A 11 25.90 1.18 -0.31
C HIS A 11 26.38 -0.26 -0.16
N LEU A 12 26.17 -1.09 -1.17
CA LEU A 12 26.46 -2.53 -1.13
C LEU A 12 27.49 -2.91 -2.18
N ASP A 13 28.63 -3.45 -1.75
CA ASP A 13 29.62 -4.06 -2.63
C ASP A 13 29.20 -5.50 -2.97
N THR A 14 28.78 -5.74 -4.21
CA THR A 14 28.22 -7.03 -4.63
C THR A 14 28.36 -7.25 -6.14
N ASP A 15 28.65 -8.51 -6.50
CA ASP A 15 28.59 -9.03 -7.87
C ASP A 15 27.25 -9.75 -8.17
N ALA A 16 26.30 -9.74 -7.22
CA ALA A 16 25.01 -10.37 -7.40
C ALA A 16 24.20 -9.70 -8.50
N ASP A 17 23.51 -10.51 -9.30
CA ASP A 17 22.58 -10.02 -10.30
C ASP A 17 21.27 -9.54 -9.66
N LEU A 18 20.44 -8.85 -10.45
CA LEU A 18 19.16 -8.31 -10.00
C LEU A 18 18.29 -9.38 -9.32
N ARG A 19 18.22 -10.58 -9.91
CA ARG A 19 17.36 -11.66 -9.42
C ARG A 19 17.82 -12.15 -8.06
N ALA A 20 19.13 -12.39 -7.89
CA ALA A 20 19.69 -12.80 -6.60
C ALA A 20 19.44 -11.77 -5.51
N VAL A 21 19.51 -10.47 -5.84
CA VAL A 21 19.16 -9.38 -4.93
C VAL A 21 17.67 -9.44 -4.56
N THR A 22 16.76 -9.47 -5.53
CA THR A 22 15.32 -9.41 -5.27
C THR A 22 14.77 -10.66 -4.59
N ASP A 23 15.26 -11.84 -4.96
CA ASP A 23 14.92 -13.10 -4.29
C ASP A 23 15.36 -13.03 -2.82
N LYS A 24 16.54 -12.46 -2.54
CA LYS A 24 17.02 -12.33 -1.16
C LYS A 24 16.25 -11.29 -0.37
N LEU A 25 15.90 -10.14 -0.94
CA LEU A 25 15.07 -9.12 -0.29
C LEU A 25 13.79 -9.76 0.27
N THR A 26 13.08 -10.52 -0.57
CA THR A 26 11.85 -11.22 -0.16
C THR A 26 12.13 -12.23 0.95
N ALA A 27 13.20 -13.03 0.82
CA ALA A 27 13.56 -14.05 1.82
C ALA A 27 13.89 -13.47 3.20
N VAL A 28 14.41 -12.22 3.28
CA VAL A 28 14.72 -11.55 4.55
C VAL A 28 13.56 -10.72 5.11
N GLY A 29 12.39 -10.76 4.47
CA GLY A 29 11.17 -10.07 4.90
C GLY A 29 10.94 -8.70 4.27
N LEU A 30 11.66 -8.35 3.20
CA LEU A 30 11.43 -7.15 2.38
C LEU A 30 10.79 -7.58 1.06
N GLU A 31 9.46 -7.80 1.10
CA GLU A 31 8.70 -8.36 -0.02
C GLU A 31 8.83 -7.48 -1.26
N LEU A 32 9.24 -8.08 -2.38
CA LEU A 32 9.25 -7.43 -3.68
C LEU A 32 7.81 -7.20 -4.16
N GLU A 33 7.42 -5.96 -4.42
CA GLU A 33 6.14 -5.64 -5.05
C GLU A 33 6.27 -5.59 -6.57
N GLU A 34 7.25 -4.84 -7.08
CA GLU A 34 7.41 -4.60 -8.51
C GLU A 34 8.89 -4.39 -8.88
N ILE A 35 9.23 -4.77 -10.11
CA ILE A 35 10.49 -4.37 -10.75
C ILE A 35 10.10 -3.61 -12.01
N GLU A 36 10.39 -2.32 -12.05
CA GLU A 36 10.22 -1.52 -13.25
C GLU A 36 11.53 -1.53 -14.04
N GLN A 37 11.46 -2.04 -15.28
CA GLN A 37 12.56 -1.98 -16.23
C GLN A 37 12.35 -0.80 -17.19
N SER A 38 13.46 -0.26 -17.71
CA SER A 38 13.39 0.83 -18.68
C SER A 38 12.54 0.44 -19.89
N PRO A 39 11.60 1.31 -20.34
CA PRO A 39 10.81 1.07 -21.55
C PRO A 39 11.68 0.97 -22.81
N LEU A 40 12.96 1.34 -22.71
CA LEU A 40 13.95 1.31 -23.77
C LEU A 40 14.70 -0.05 -23.89
N ALA A 41 14.38 -1.04 -23.05
CA ALA A 41 14.98 -2.37 -23.12
C ALA A 41 14.90 -3.08 -24.49
N PRO A 42 13.83 -2.93 -25.30
CA PRO A 42 13.75 -3.60 -26.60
C PRO A 42 14.56 -2.96 -27.73
N PHE A 43 15.21 -1.81 -27.49
CA PHE A 43 15.91 -1.03 -28.52
C PHE A 43 17.37 -1.47 -28.60
N VAL A 44 17.93 -1.55 -29.82
CA VAL A 44 19.28 -2.08 -30.05
C VAL A 44 20.11 -1.14 -30.91
N VAL A 45 21.43 -1.12 -30.67
CA VAL A 45 22.39 -0.41 -31.53
C VAL A 45 22.50 -1.17 -32.86
N ALA A 46 22.26 -0.47 -33.97
CA ALA A 46 22.23 -1.07 -35.30
C ALA A 46 22.94 -0.21 -36.34
N LYS A 47 23.41 -0.84 -37.41
CA LYS A 47 24.09 -0.17 -38.52
C LYS A 47 23.24 -0.14 -39.77
N VAL A 48 23.17 1.02 -40.41
CA VAL A 48 22.57 1.19 -41.73
C VAL A 48 23.56 0.72 -42.80
N ILE A 49 23.36 -0.49 -43.34
CA ILE A 49 24.21 -1.06 -44.41
C ILE A 49 24.07 -0.27 -45.70
N SER A 50 22.86 0.13 -46.06
CA SER A 50 22.57 0.92 -47.26
C SER A 50 21.33 1.78 -47.06
N ALA A 51 21.35 3.02 -47.53
CA ALA A 51 20.19 3.92 -47.54
C ALA A 51 19.93 4.45 -48.95
N GLU A 52 18.95 3.86 -49.63
CA GLU A 52 18.59 4.20 -51.01
C GLU A 52 17.35 5.11 -51.05
N GLN A 53 17.21 5.91 -52.11
CA GLN A 53 16.03 6.76 -52.30
C GLN A 53 14.78 5.87 -52.48
N HIS A 54 13.70 6.18 -51.76
CA HIS A 54 12.47 5.42 -51.88
C HIS A 54 11.84 5.61 -53.27
N PRO A 55 11.47 4.52 -54.00
CA PRO A 55 11.05 4.60 -55.40
C PRO A 55 9.76 5.41 -55.60
N ASN A 56 8.88 5.41 -54.59
CA ASN A 56 7.58 6.10 -54.64
C ASN A 56 7.47 7.32 -53.69
N ALA A 57 8.58 7.86 -53.18
CA ALA A 57 8.56 9.01 -52.27
C ALA A 57 9.88 9.79 -52.23
N ASP A 58 9.82 11.10 -52.47
CA ASP A 58 11.00 11.98 -52.50
C ASP A 58 11.64 12.22 -51.12
N LYS A 59 10.86 12.11 -50.05
CA LYS A 59 11.30 12.39 -48.67
C LYS A 59 11.59 11.15 -47.81
N LEU A 60 11.51 9.96 -48.39
CA LEU A 60 11.75 8.70 -47.68
C LEU A 60 12.96 7.98 -48.26
N ARG A 61 13.64 7.21 -47.42
CA ARG A 61 14.70 6.30 -47.80
C ARG A 61 14.32 4.87 -47.41
N VAL A 62 14.76 3.91 -48.20
CA VAL A 62 14.71 2.49 -47.85
C VAL A 62 16.08 2.12 -47.30
N CYS A 63 16.13 1.86 -46.01
CA CYS A 63 17.35 1.50 -45.30
C CYS A 63 17.41 -0.02 -45.10
N LYS A 64 18.57 -0.62 -45.38
CA LYS A 64 18.90 -1.97 -44.90
C LYS A 64 19.65 -1.85 -43.59
N VAL A 65 19.08 -2.38 -42.52
CA VAL A 65 19.56 -2.21 -41.14
C VAL A 65 20.00 -3.55 -40.58
N ASP A 66 21.21 -3.57 -40.01
CA ASP A 66 21.80 -4.74 -39.34
C ASP A 66 21.92 -4.45 -37.84
N PRO A 67 21.07 -5.08 -37.01
CA PRO A 67 21.14 -4.99 -35.56
C PRO A 67 22.07 -6.06 -34.96
N GLY A 68 22.89 -6.77 -35.75
CA GLY A 68 23.87 -7.72 -35.22
C GLY A 68 23.32 -9.10 -34.84
N ASP A 69 22.05 -9.39 -35.13
CA ASP A 69 21.40 -10.69 -34.89
C ASP A 69 21.56 -11.69 -36.06
N GLY A 70 22.33 -11.31 -37.09
CA GLY A 70 22.54 -12.09 -38.31
C GLY A 70 21.46 -11.90 -39.38
N THR A 71 20.47 -11.03 -39.15
CA THR A 71 19.40 -10.69 -40.11
C THR A 71 19.50 -9.23 -40.52
N VAL A 72 19.27 -8.93 -41.80
CA VAL A 72 19.20 -7.57 -42.31
C VAL A 72 17.75 -7.20 -42.56
N TYR A 73 17.27 -6.17 -41.86
CA TYR A 73 15.89 -5.71 -41.90
C TYR A 73 15.73 -4.57 -42.90
N ASN A 74 14.60 -4.53 -43.61
CA ASN A 74 14.24 -3.38 -44.43
C ASN A 74 13.47 -2.37 -43.58
N VAL A 75 13.94 -1.13 -43.48
CA VAL A 75 13.33 -0.07 -42.68
C VAL A 75 13.12 1.16 -43.54
N VAL A 76 11.89 1.64 -43.65
CA VAL A 76 11.61 2.89 -44.34
C VAL A 76 11.79 4.05 -43.37
N CYS A 77 12.74 4.93 -43.65
CA CYS A 77 13.09 6.05 -42.78
C CYS A 77 12.86 7.39 -43.49
N GLY A 78 12.21 8.34 -42.82
CA GLY A 78 11.99 9.70 -43.32
C GLY A 78 12.92 10.75 -42.75
N ALA A 79 13.84 10.38 -41.84
CA ALA A 79 14.74 11.33 -41.22
C ALA A 79 15.81 11.81 -42.23
N PRO A 80 16.13 13.13 -42.25
CA PRO A 80 17.03 13.71 -43.24
C PRO A 80 18.48 13.21 -43.08
N ASN A 81 18.87 12.79 -41.89
CA ASN A 81 20.21 12.30 -41.56
C ASN A 81 20.43 10.80 -41.86
N ALA A 82 19.39 10.06 -42.28
CA ALA A 82 19.50 8.64 -42.63
C ALA A 82 20.40 8.42 -43.86
N ARG A 83 21.55 7.74 -43.66
CA ARG A 83 22.55 7.51 -44.71
C ARG A 83 23.28 6.18 -44.52
N THR A 84 23.84 5.66 -45.61
CA THR A 84 24.69 4.46 -45.58
C THR A 84 25.87 4.64 -44.62
N GLY A 85 26.11 3.65 -43.78
CA GLY A 85 27.21 3.61 -42.82
C GLY A 85 26.85 4.12 -41.41
N LEU A 86 25.74 4.84 -41.26
CA LEU A 86 25.30 5.40 -39.98
C LEU A 86 25.04 4.30 -38.94
N VAL A 87 25.59 4.45 -37.73
CA VAL A 87 25.20 3.67 -36.55
C VAL A 87 24.11 4.42 -35.80
N SER A 88 23.01 3.75 -35.49
CA SER A 88 21.78 4.34 -34.97
C SER A 88 21.06 3.36 -34.04
N VAL A 89 19.86 3.73 -33.59
CA VAL A 89 19.03 2.93 -32.68
C VAL A 89 17.87 2.33 -33.45
N PHE A 90 17.74 1.01 -33.37
CA PHE A 90 16.72 0.24 -34.06
C PHE A 90 15.70 -0.32 -33.08
N ALA A 91 14.42 -0.17 -33.43
CA ALA A 91 13.29 -0.80 -32.77
C ALA A 91 12.68 -1.88 -33.70
N PRO A 92 12.71 -3.16 -33.29
CA PRO A 92 12.07 -4.22 -34.07
C PRO A 92 10.53 -4.14 -34.03
N VAL A 93 9.87 -4.84 -34.95
CA VAL A 93 8.41 -4.99 -34.92
C VAL A 93 7.97 -5.66 -33.61
N GLY A 94 6.86 -5.19 -33.04
CA GLY A 94 6.34 -5.59 -31.73
C GLY A 94 6.82 -4.70 -30.58
N THR A 95 7.82 -3.85 -30.81
CA THR A 95 8.31 -2.89 -29.81
C THR A 95 7.33 -1.73 -29.63
N HIS A 96 7.06 -1.36 -28.37
CA HIS A 96 6.32 -0.15 -28.03
C HIS A 96 7.23 1.08 -28.10
N ILE A 97 6.81 2.13 -28.80
CA ILE A 97 7.54 3.39 -28.96
C ILE A 97 7.02 4.41 -27.93
N PRO A 98 7.78 4.72 -26.87
CA PRO A 98 7.26 5.47 -25.73
C PRO A 98 6.91 6.93 -26.08
N GLY A 99 7.73 7.61 -26.90
CA GLY A 99 7.48 9.02 -27.25
C GLY A 99 6.28 9.26 -28.19
N LYS A 100 5.70 8.19 -28.76
CA LYS A 100 4.54 8.27 -29.66
C LYS A 100 3.35 7.42 -29.19
N ASP A 101 3.51 6.70 -28.08
CA ASP A 101 2.49 5.85 -27.45
C ASP A 101 1.79 4.89 -28.43
N PHE A 102 2.58 4.07 -29.14
CA PHE A 102 2.04 3.01 -30.00
C PHE A 102 3.01 1.83 -30.15
N THR A 103 2.50 0.67 -30.54
CA THR A 103 3.30 -0.54 -30.79
C THR A 103 3.59 -0.71 -32.28
N LEU A 104 4.84 -0.98 -32.64
CA LEU A 104 5.24 -1.17 -34.03
C LEU A 104 4.64 -2.45 -34.61
N GLU A 105 3.88 -2.30 -35.70
CA GLU A 105 3.35 -3.43 -36.48
C GLU A 105 4.11 -3.59 -37.79
N LEU A 106 4.12 -4.82 -38.31
CA LEU A 106 4.68 -5.08 -39.64
C LEU A 106 3.79 -4.42 -40.71
N GLY A 107 4.36 -3.51 -41.49
CA GLY A 107 3.59 -2.73 -42.47
C GLY A 107 4.33 -2.50 -43.79
N SER A 108 3.58 -2.00 -44.77
CA SER A 108 4.15 -1.41 -45.99
C SER A 108 3.91 0.09 -46.00
N ILE A 109 4.97 0.85 -46.23
CA ILE A 109 4.93 2.29 -46.39
C ILE A 109 5.16 2.58 -47.87
N ARG A 110 4.11 3.05 -48.56
CA ARG A 110 4.16 3.43 -49.99
C ARG A 110 4.71 2.33 -50.93
N GLY A 111 4.39 1.07 -50.62
CA GLY A 111 4.73 -0.09 -51.45
C GLY A 111 6.00 -0.83 -51.02
N GLU A 112 6.82 -0.23 -50.16
CA GLU A 112 8.01 -0.88 -49.59
C GLU A 112 7.69 -1.43 -48.19
N ARG A 113 8.30 -2.55 -47.83
CA ARG A 113 8.08 -3.21 -46.52
C ARG A 113 8.97 -2.57 -45.46
N SER A 114 8.41 -2.26 -44.29
CA SER A 114 9.16 -1.77 -43.12
C SER A 114 9.05 -2.78 -41.98
N GLU A 115 10.19 -3.34 -41.58
CA GLU A 115 10.36 -4.42 -40.61
C GLU A 115 10.90 -3.91 -39.27
N GLY A 116 10.66 -2.64 -39.00
CA GLY A 116 11.03 -1.94 -37.76
C GLY A 116 11.10 -0.43 -37.98
N MET A 117 11.76 0.26 -37.06
CA MET A 117 11.93 1.72 -37.05
C MET A 117 13.34 2.09 -36.59
N LEU A 118 13.93 3.11 -37.23
CA LEU A 118 15.09 3.81 -36.68
C LEU A 118 14.57 4.99 -35.86
N CYS A 119 15.01 5.11 -34.60
CA CYS A 119 14.39 6.01 -33.64
C CYS A 119 15.12 7.34 -33.47
N SER A 120 14.40 8.42 -33.16
CA SER A 120 14.96 9.71 -32.68
C SER A 120 15.05 9.76 -31.15
N GLU A 121 15.77 10.74 -30.60
CA GLU A 121 15.83 10.91 -29.13
C GLU A 121 14.46 11.21 -28.52
N LYS A 122 13.61 11.99 -29.21
CA LYS A 122 12.21 12.23 -28.80
C LYS A 122 11.35 10.97 -28.77
N GLU A 123 11.50 10.08 -29.74
CA GLU A 123 10.74 8.82 -29.76
C GLU A 123 11.14 7.89 -28.61
N LEU A 124 12.37 8.03 -28.11
CA LEU A 124 12.92 7.30 -26.97
C LEU A 124 12.73 8.05 -25.64
N LEU A 125 12.09 9.23 -25.62
CA LEU A 125 11.94 10.10 -24.45
C LEU A 125 13.29 10.51 -23.79
N ILE A 126 14.36 10.64 -24.58
CA ILE A 126 15.68 11.03 -24.08
C ILE A 126 15.87 12.56 -24.12
N SER A 127 15.31 13.20 -25.14
CA SER A 127 15.43 14.63 -25.43
C SER A 127 14.22 15.09 -26.24
N GLU A 128 13.97 16.41 -26.29
CA GLU A 128 12.95 16.98 -27.18
C GLU A 128 13.40 17.08 -28.66
N ASP A 129 14.65 16.69 -28.95
CA ASP A 129 15.20 16.69 -30.31
C ASP A 129 14.47 15.70 -31.24
N HIS A 130 14.01 16.23 -32.37
CA HIS A 130 13.27 15.52 -33.41
C HIS A 130 13.78 15.84 -34.82
N ASP A 131 14.96 16.46 -34.95
CA ASP A 131 15.52 16.86 -36.24
C ASP A 131 16.04 15.66 -37.07
N GLY A 132 16.25 14.50 -36.43
CA GLY A 132 16.69 13.27 -37.08
C GLY A 132 16.63 12.03 -36.20
N ILE A 133 17.05 10.88 -36.75
CA ILE A 133 17.26 9.64 -35.97
C ILE A 133 18.54 9.76 -35.13
N VAL A 134 18.64 9.00 -34.04
CA VAL A 134 19.82 8.99 -33.16
C VAL A 134 21.06 8.64 -33.97
N GLU A 135 22.10 9.46 -33.87
CA GLU A 135 23.39 9.24 -34.51
C GLU A 135 24.42 8.85 -33.47
N LEU A 136 24.94 7.62 -33.58
CA LEU A 136 25.95 7.07 -32.68
C LEU A 136 27.33 7.06 -33.34
N PRO A 137 28.42 7.12 -32.55
CA PRO A 137 29.78 6.89 -33.03
C PRO A 137 29.92 5.61 -33.86
N ASP A 138 30.78 5.64 -34.88
CA ASP A 138 31.00 4.51 -35.81
C ASP A 138 31.51 3.24 -35.13
N ASP A 139 32.11 3.37 -33.94
CA ASP A 139 32.63 2.28 -33.10
C ASP A 139 31.62 1.76 -32.07
N ALA A 140 30.38 2.27 -32.06
CA ALA A 140 29.35 1.75 -31.17
C ALA A 140 29.04 0.27 -31.49
N PRO A 141 28.92 -0.58 -30.45
CA PRO A 141 28.81 -2.03 -30.61
C PRO A 141 27.45 -2.44 -31.18
N ILE A 142 27.44 -2.85 -32.45
CA ILE A 142 26.23 -3.34 -33.14
C ILE A 142 25.68 -4.57 -32.40
N GLY A 143 24.37 -4.58 -32.13
CA GLY A 143 23.64 -5.62 -31.42
C GLY A 143 23.63 -5.51 -29.90
N MET A 144 24.33 -4.53 -29.33
CA MET A 144 24.15 -4.18 -27.92
C MET A 144 22.78 -3.54 -27.70
N ALA A 145 22.13 -3.85 -26.57
CA ALA A 145 20.92 -3.13 -26.18
C ALA A 145 21.26 -1.65 -25.98
N TYR A 146 20.41 -0.77 -26.51
CA TYR A 146 20.67 0.66 -26.49
C TYR A 146 20.77 1.23 -25.07
N ILE A 147 19.99 0.65 -24.15
CA ILE A 147 20.03 1.01 -22.72
C ILE A 147 21.38 0.68 -22.06
N ASP A 148 22.03 -0.41 -22.46
CA ASP A 148 23.35 -0.79 -21.96
C ASP A 148 24.42 0.14 -22.54
N TYR A 149 24.30 0.48 -23.83
CA TYR A 149 25.21 1.42 -24.49
C TYR A 149 25.18 2.82 -23.86
N ARG A 150 24.00 3.30 -23.45
CA ARG A 150 23.82 4.61 -22.82
C ARG A 150 24.00 4.61 -21.30
N ASP A 151 24.24 3.46 -20.69
CA ASP A 151 24.31 3.31 -19.22
C ASP A 151 23.05 3.86 -18.52
N ILE A 152 21.89 3.52 -19.09
CA ILE A 152 20.55 3.86 -18.59
C ILE A 152 19.72 2.60 -18.27
N ASN A 153 20.39 1.46 -18.14
CA ASN A 153 19.81 0.18 -17.72
C ASN A 153 19.88 0.05 -16.20
N ASP A 154 19.11 0.88 -15.50
CA ASP A 154 19.03 0.80 -14.05
C ASP A 154 17.60 0.45 -13.61
N PRO A 155 17.34 -0.82 -13.25
CA PRO A 155 16.01 -1.26 -12.85
C PRO A 155 15.61 -0.62 -11.51
N VAL A 156 14.34 -0.22 -11.42
CA VAL A 156 13.75 0.29 -10.17
C VAL A 156 13.12 -0.88 -9.44
N ILE A 157 13.54 -1.08 -8.20
CA ILE A 157 13.05 -2.11 -7.29
C ILE A 157 12.05 -1.45 -6.34
N GLU A 158 10.82 -1.95 -6.31
CA GLU A 158 9.83 -1.60 -5.30
C GLU A 158 9.66 -2.73 -4.27
N ILE A 159 9.83 -2.38 -3.00
CA ILE A 159 9.60 -3.29 -1.86
C ILE A 159 8.46 -2.80 -0.96
N ASN A 160 7.68 -3.73 -0.44
CA ASN A 160 6.76 -3.50 0.66
C ASN A 160 7.51 -3.57 1.99
N VAL A 161 7.42 -2.52 2.79
CA VAL A 161 8.11 -2.45 4.08
C VAL A 161 7.08 -2.44 5.19
N THR A 162 7.09 -3.50 6.00
CA THR A 162 6.22 -3.63 7.16
C THR A 162 6.55 -2.57 8.22
N PRO A 163 5.58 -2.14 9.05
CA PRO A 163 5.80 -1.04 10.00
C PRO A 163 6.94 -1.23 11.02
N ASN A 164 7.30 -2.47 11.35
CA ASN A 164 8.42 -2.78 12.25
C ASN A 164 9.79 -2.51 11.60
N ARG A 165 9.90 -2.62 10.27
CA ARG A 165 11.16 -2.47 9.52
C ARG A 165 11.41 -1.04 9.06
N ALA A 166 11.20 -0.09 9.97
CA ALA A 166 11.38 1.33 9.67
C ALA A 166 12.83 1.64 9.24
N ASP A 167 13.81 0.86 9.70
CA ASP A 167 15.22 0.94 9.28
C ASP A 167 15.41 0.75 7.77
N CYS A 168 14.57 -0.06 7.13
CA CYS A 168 14.62 -0.34 5.69
C CYS A 168 13.83 0.68 4.84
N LEU A 169 13.39 1.81 5.42
CA LEU A 169 12.82 2.93 4.67
C LEU A 169 13.88 3.87 4.04
N GLY A 170 15.15 3.49 4.17
CA GLY A 170 16.29 4.09 3.50
C GLY A 170 17.12 3.02 2.78
N VAL A 171 17.70 3.36 1.61
CA VAL A 171 18.50 2.42 0.80
C VAL A 171 19.66 1.85 1.61
N ARG A 172 20.25 2.65 2.50
CA ARG A 172 21.29 2.19 3.44
C ARG A 172 20.83 1.03 4.33
N GLY A 173 19.59 1.08 4.83
CA GLY A 173 19.03 0.04 5.69
C GLY A 173 18.77 -1.25 4.92
N VAL A 174 18.28 -1.14 3.69
CA VAL A 174 18.12 -2.28 2.77
C VAL A 174 19.48 -2.94 2.49
N ALA A 175 20.51 -2.15 2.18
CA ALA A 175 21.86 -2.65 1.96
C ALA A 175 22.43 -3.39 3.18
N ARG A 176 22.16 -2.90 4.41
CA ARG A 176 22.59 -3.54 5.65
C ARG A 176 21.99 -4.94 5.79
N ASP A 177 20.70 -5.09 5.52
CA ASP A 177 20.02 -6.39 5.56
C ASP A 177 20.59 -7.37 4.54
N LEU A 178 20.82 -6.91 3.30
CA LEU A 178 21.42 -7.75 2.25
C LEU A 178 22.87 -8.15 2.56
N ALA A 179 23.64 -7.26 3.19
CA ALA A 179 24.98 -7.57 3.66
C ALA A 179 24.96 -8.65 4.77
N ALA A 180 24.05 -8.52 5.74
CA ALA A 180 23.85 -9.55 6.76
C ALA A 180 23.44 -10.90 6.17
N ALA A 181 22.66 -10.87 5.10
CA ALA A 181 22.25 -12.05 4.34
C ALA A 181 23.29 -12.55 3.31
N LYS A 182 24.51 -12.02 3.36
CA LYS A 182 25.68 -12.45 2.56
C LYS A 182 25.53 -12.29 1.05
N ILE A 183 24.74 -11.33 0.60
CA ILE A 183 24.69 -10.93 -0.83
C ILE A 183 25.87 -10.04 -1.22
N GLY A 184 26.46 -9.34 -0.25
CA GLY A 184 27.59 -8.46 -0.48
C GLY A 184 28.17 -7.94 0.83
N ALA A 185 29.02 -6.93 0.74
CA ALA A 185 29.58 -6.23 1.89
C ALA A 185 29.05 -4.80 1.95
N LEU A 186 28.62 -4.35 3.13
CA LEU A 186 28.21 -2.97 3.33
C LEU A 186 29.42 -2.04 3.18
N LYS A 187 29.34 -1.06 2.28
CA LYS A 187 30.40 -0.08 2.05
C LYS A 187 30.47 0.94 3.18
N ASP A 188 31.67 1.29 3.62
CA ASP A 188 31.90 2.33 4.63
C ASP A 188 32.30 3.67 3.97
N ASN A 189 31.41 4.19 3.11
CA ASN A 189 31.67 5.33 2.23
C ASN A 189 30.59 6.42 2.39
N ARG A 190 30.33 6.85 3.63
CA ARG A 190 29.40 7.95 3.87
C ARG A 190 30.14 9.29 3.83
N PRO A 191 29.75 10.24 2.95
CA PRO A 191 30.35 11.56 2.94
C PRO A 191 29.97 12.25 4.26
N ALA A 192 30.93 12.75 5.01
CA ALA A 192 30.66 13.45 6.26
C ALA A 192 31.54 14.70 6.33
N TYR A 193 30.90 15.86 6.51
CA TYR A 193 31.62 17.09 6.79
C TYR A 193 32.11 17.07 8.24
N VAL A 194 33.35 17.51 8.47
CA VAL A 194 33.91 17.67 9.81
C VAL A 194 34.40 19.11 9.97
N GLY A 195 33.80 19.85 10.90
CA GLY A 195 34.19 21.21 11.24
C GLY A 195 33.02 22.17 11.37
N GLY A 196 33.24 23.39 10.86
CA GLY A 196 32.34 24.54 11.00
C GLY A 196 32.74 25.44 12.17
N GLN A 197 32.65 26.76 11.96
CA GLN A 197 32.93 27.74 13.00
C GLN A 197 31.92 28.89 12.93
N GLY A 198 31.61 29.48 14.09
CA GLY A 198 30.76 30.65 14.20
C GLY A 198 29.32 30.32 14.57
N ALA A 199 28.76 31.15 15.44
CA ALA A 199 27.42 31.01 15.97
C ALA A 199 26.34 31.12 14.88
N SER A 200 25.21 30.47 15.11
CA SER A 200 24.00 30.65 14.30
C SER A 200 23.34 32.01 14.62
N PRO A 201 22.98 32.82 13.59
CA PRO A 201 22.10 33.98 13.76
C PRO A 201 20.67 33.60 14.17
N VAL A 202 20.29 32.33 14.03
CA VAL A 202 18.98 31.81 14.41
C VAL A 202 19.12 30.88 15.61
N SER A 203 18.38 31.12 16.68
CA SER A 203 18.29 30.20 17.83
C SER A 203 17.07 29.29 17.72
N VAL A 204 17.19 28.01 18.08
CA VAL A 204 16.06 27.09 18.16
C VAL A 204 15.75 26.73 19.61
N GLU A 205 14.49 26.85 20.01
CA GLU A 205 13.96 26.41 21.31
C GLU A 205 12.92 25.30 21.13
N ILE A 206 12.82 24.39 22.12
CA ILE A 206 11.84 23.30 22.14
C ILE A 206 10.99 23.47 23.40
N GLU A 207 9.67 23.58 23.22
CA GLU A 207 8.67 23.73 24.29
C GLU A 207 7.77 22.50 24.44
N THR A 208 8.08 21.40 23.75
CA THR A 208 7.28 20.17 23.79
C THR A 208 8.13 18.91 23.78
N ASP A 209 7.69 17.88 24.50
CA ASP A 209 8.36 16.57 24.55
C ASP A 209 8.20 15.75 23.25
N ASP A 210 7.33 16.18 22.33
CA ASP A 210 7.13 15.49 21.04
C ASP A 210 8.27 15.72 20.03
N CYS A 211 9.27 16.54 20.38
CA CYS A 211 10.51 16.73 19.66
C CYS A 211 11.69 16.60 20.64
N PRO A 212 12.23 15.39 20.89
CA PRO A 212 13.26 15.20 21.90
C PRO A 212 14.59 15.89 21.56
N ILE A 213 14.95 15.95 20.28
CA ILE A 213 16.16 16.61 19.79
C ILE A 213 15.90 17.31 18.47
N PHE A 214 16.44 18.51 18.35
CA PHE A 214 16.48 19.30 17.13
C PHE A 214 17.93 19.74 16.90
N THR A 215 18.57 19.21 15.87
CA THR A 215 19.91 19.62 15.47
C THR A 215 19.81 20.49 14.24
N TYR A 216 20.65 21.52 14.18
CA TYR A 216 20.70 22.40 13.02
C TYR A 216 22.08 23.01 12.80
N ARG A 217 22.31 23.44 11.56
CA ARG A 217 23.51 24.18 11.16
C ARG A 217 23.14 25.24 10.13
N ILE A 218 23.78 26.40 10.22
CA ILE A 218 23.69 27.44 9.20
C ILE A 218 24.78 27.23 8.15
N VAL A 219 24.43 27.30 6.87
CA VAL A 219 25.41 27.37 5.77
C VAL A 219 25.23 28.68 5.04
N ARG A 220 26.28 29.50 5.01
CA ARG A 220 26.26 30.85 4.43
C ARG A 220 26.79 30.85 3.02
N ASN A 221 26.39 31.85 2.23
CA ASN A 221 26.88 32.08 0.87
C ASN A 221 26.71 30.86 -0.05
N VAL A 222 25.60 30.13 0.10
CA VAL A 222 25.26 29.04 -0.82
C VAL A 222 24.77 29.61 -2.15
N LYS A 223 24.97 28.86 -3.23
CA LYS A 223 24.33 29.13 -4.52
C LYS A 223 23.35 28.01 -4.82
N ASN A 224 22.07 28.25 -4.57
CA ASN A 224 21.02 27.30 -4.94
C ASN A 224 20.84 27.28 -6.46
N GLY A 225 20.47 26.13 -7.01
CA GLY A 225 20.34 25.91 -8.44
C GLY A 225 19.86 24.51 -8.74
N GLU A 226 20.10 24.02 -9.95
CA GLU A 226 19.77 22.64 -10.31
C GLU A 226 20.67 21.62 -9.60
N SER A 227 20.08 20.48 -9.27
CA SER A 227 20.81 19.30 -8.80
C SER A 227 21.69 18.69 -9.89
N PRO A 228 22.80 18.01 -9.53
CA PRO A 228 23.57 17.22 -10.47
C PRO A 228 22.71 16.16 -11.18
N ASP A 229 23.02 15.86 -12.45
CA ASP A 229 22.20 14.97 -13.29
C ASP A 229 22.03 13.56 -12.71
N TRP A 230 23.03 13.04 -11.99
CA TRP A 230 22.90 11.73 -11.34
C TRP A 230 21.82 11.74 -10.24
N LEU A 231 21.72 12.83 -9.47
CA LEU A 231 20.75 12.96 -8.38
C LEU A 231 19.33 13.14 -8.94
N LYS A 232 19.19 14.00 -9.96
CA LYS A 232 17.92 14.19 -10.68
C LYS A 232 17.39 12.86 -11.22
N ARG A 233 18.23 12.10 -11.94
CA ARG A 233 17.86 10.80 -12.50
C ARG A 233 17.39 9.80 -11.44
N LYS A 234 18.09 9.71 -10.29
CA LYS A 234 17.70 8.77 -9.22
C LYS A 234 16.39 9.14 -8.54
N LEU A 235 16.14 10.43 -8.33
CA LEU A 235 14.87 10.92 -7.79
C LEU A 235 13.73 10.69 -8.78
N GLU A 236 13.92 11.02 -10.04
CA GLU A 236 12.92 10.83 -11.11
C GLU A 236 12.56 9.35 -11.29
N ALA A 237 13.56 8.46 -11.25
CA ALA A 237 13.36 7.01 -11.38
C ALA A 237 12.40 6.43 -10.33
N ILE A 238 12.33 7.04 -9.14
CA ILE A 238 11.42 6.63 -8.07
C ILE A 238 10.15 7.48 -7.99
N GLY A 239 9.89 8.31 -9.01
CA GLY A 239 8.70 9.15 -9.11
C GLY A 239 8.78 10.47 -8.35
N GLN A 240 9.95 10.87 -7.84
CA GLN A 240 10.15 12.17 -7.18
C GLN A 240 10.50 13.23 -8.22
N LYS A 241 9.87 14.40 -8.14
CA LYS A 241 10.17 15.53 -9.02
C LYS A 241 11.35 16.33 -8.44
N PRO A 242 12.48 16.49 -9.16
CA PRO A 242 13.56 17.38 -8.74
C PRO A 242 13.07 18.84 -8.67
N ILE A 243 13.51 19.58 -7.65
CA ILE A 243 13.07 20.96 -7.40
C ILE A 243 14.26 21.92 -7.42
N SER A 244 15.22 21.71 -6.51
CA SER A 244 16.45 22.50 -6.44
C SER A 244 17.49 21.70 -5.65
N ALA A 245 18.78 22.01 -5.82
CA ALA A 245 19.86 21.31 -5.15
C ALA A 245 19.64 21.17 -3.63
N LEU A 246 19.24 22.25 -2.95
CA LEU A 246 18.98 22.21 -1.50
C LEU A 246 17.82 21.27 -1.12
N VAL A 247 16.70 21.30 -1.86
CA VAL A 247 15.52 20.47 -1.59
C VAL A 247 15.77 19.01 -1.98
N ASP A 248 16.46 18.79 -3.08
CA ASP A 248 16.77 17.46 -3.58
C ASP A 248 17.78 16.76 -2.68
N ILE A 249 18.69 17.49 -2.02
CA ILE A 249 19.57 16.93 -0.97
C ILE A 249 18.76 16.45 0.23
N THR A 250 17.74 17.19 0.69
CA THR A 250 16.93 16.74 1.84
C THR A 250 16.03 15.57 1.47
N ASN A 251 15.49 15.54 0.25
CA ASN A 251 14.78 14.39 -0.30
C ASN A 251 15.71 13.18 -0.43
N TRP A 252 16.93 13.38 -0.94
CA TRP A 252 17.96 12.34 -1.00
C TRP A 252 18.24 11.76 0.37
N MET A 253 18.53 12.58 1.39
CA MET A 253 18.75 12.12 2.77
C MET A 253 17.56 11.34 3.33
N THR A 254 16.34 11.75 2.99
CA THR A 254 15.10 11.06 3.38
C THR A 254 15.07 9.63 2.82
N LEU A 255 15.42 9.44 1.55
CA LEU A 255 15.30 8.18 0.83
C LEU A 255 16.55 7.29 0.93
N ASP A 256 17.72 7.91 1.02
CA ASP A 256 19.02 7.26 1.07
C ASP A 256 19.33 6.74 2.49
N GLN A 257 19.19 7.62 3.48
CA GLN A 257 19.59 7.37 4.87
C GLN A 257 18.42 7.15 5.83
N ASN A 258 17.17 7.21 5.35
CA ASN A 258 15.97 7.24 6.20
C ASN A 258 16.02 8.38 7.24
N ARG A 259 16.56 9.53 6.83
CA ARG A 259 16.66 10.73 7.67
C ARG A 259 15.93 11.85 6.98
N PRO A 260 14.61 12.02 7.21
CA PRO A 260 13.92 13.19 6.71
C PRO A 260 14.51 14.46 7.35
N MET A 261 14.74 15.45 6.51
CA MET A 261 15.39 16.72 6.85
C MET A 261 14.62 17.88 6.25
N HIS A 262 14.86 19.07 6.77
CA HIS A 262 14.32 20.29 6.19
C HIS A 262 15.43 21.33 6.02
N VAL A 263 15.21 22.25 5.08
CA VAL A 263 16.11 23.37 4.84
C VAL A 263 15.28 24.64 4.74
N PHE A 264 15.51 25.56 5.67
CA PHE A 264 14.87 26.86 5.68
C PHE A 264 15.78 27.89 5.03
N ASP A 265 15.19 28.87 4.35
CA ASP A 265 15.88 30.12 4.07
C ASP A 265 16.07 30.89 5.37
N ALA A 266 17.32 30.98 5.84
CA ALA A 266 17.64 31.56 7.13
C ALA A 266 17.31 33.06 7.19
N ASP A 267 17.30 33.75 6.05
CA ASP A 267 17.00 35.18 5.96
C ASP A 267 15.49 35.46 6.01
N LYS A 268 14.65 34.44 5.80
CA LYS A 268 13.17 34.53 5.88
C LYS A 268 12.60 34.21 7.26
N ILE A 269 13.43 33.76 8.21
CA ILE A 269 13.03 33.44 9.59
C ILE A 269 12.89 34.72 10.41
N ALA A 270 11.66 35.06 10.80
CA ALA A 270 11.40 36.27 11.55
C ALA A 270 11.97 36.20 12.99
N GLY A 271 12.57 37.30 13.43
CA GLY A 271 13.08 37.46 14.79
C GLY A 271 14.33 36.62 15.14
N GLY A 272 14.93 35.92 14.17
CA GLY A 272 16.13 35.11 14.40
C GLY A 272 15.90 33.97 15.41
N LYS A 273 14.67 33.47 15.50
CA LYS A 273 14.30 32.41 16.45
C LYS A 273 13.27 31.48 15.84
N LEU A 274 13.47 30.17 16.04
CA LEU A 274 12.47 29.14 15.82
C LEU A 274 12.08 28.51 17.15
N THR A 275 10.79 28.26 17.34
CA THR A 275 10.24 27.56 18.50
C THR A 275 9.47 26.33 18.04
N VAL A 276 9.89 25.16 18.50
CA VAL A 276 9.18 23.90 18.32
C VAL A 276 8.17 23.75 19.46
N ARG A 277 6.88 23.86 19.15
CA ARG A 277 5.81 23.89 20.15
C ARG A 277 4.53 23.23 19.65
N ARG A 278 3.54 23.10 20.53
CA ARG A 278 2.17 22.80 20.11
C ARG A 278 1.59 23.97 19.34
N ALA A 279 0.75 23.66 18.34
CA ALA A 279 0.00 24.69 17.65
C ALA A 279 -1.01 25.36 18.60
N GLN A 280 -1.36 26.60 18.31
CA GLN A 280 -2.51 27.25 18.91
C GLN A 280 -3.74 26.94 18.06
N ASP A 281 -4.91 26.90 18.70
CA ASP A 281 -6.15 26.56 18.00
C ASP A 281 -6.44 27.57 16.88
N GLY A 282 -6.60 27.05 15.66
CA GLY A 282 -6.88 27.86 14.48
C GLY A 282 -5.67 28.52 13.81
N GLU A 283 -4.44 28.26 14.26
CA GLU A 283 -3.22 28.61 13.51
C GLU A 283 -3.27 28.00 12.10
N ARG A 284 -2.68 28.70 11.13
CA ARG A 284 -2.67 28.28 9.71
C ARG A 284 -1.29 28.41 9.10
N MET A 285 -1.05 27.62 8.06
CA MET A 285 0.16 27.68 7.25
C MET A 285 -0.15 27.24 5.82
N MET A 286 0.36 27.97 4.83
CA MET A 286 0.43 27.53 3.44
C MET A 286 1.62 26.58 3.28
N ALA A 287 1.36 25.30 3.05
CA ALA A 287 2.38 24.28 2.93
C ALA A 287 2.94 24.17 1.50
N LEU A 288 4.12 23.55 1.37
CA LEU A 288 4.85 23.36 0.09
C LEU A 288 4.11 22.57 -0.99
N ASN A 289 2.95 21.98 -0.67
CA ASN A 289 2.08 21.29 -1.63
C ASN A 289 0.90 22.16 -2.10
N ASP A 290 1.03 23.49 -1.97
CA ASP A 290 0.04 24.50 -2.34
C ASP A 290 -1.33 24.33 -1.65
N LYS A 291 -1.33 23.79 -0.43
CA LYS A 291 -2.52 23.65 0.42
C LYS A 291 -2.36 24.42 1.72
N GLU A 292 -3.43 25.14 2.09
CA GLU A 292 -3.54 25.75 3.42
C GLU A 292 -4.05 24.71 4.42
N TYR A 293 -3.34 24.57 5.54
CA TYR A 293 -3.74 23.73 6.66
C TYR A 293 -4.08 24.59 7.88
N SER A 294 -5.08 24.15 8.64
CA SER A 294 -5.42 24.70 9.96
C SER A 294 -5.08 23.70 11.05
N PHE A 295 -4.49 24.16 12.14
CA PHE A 295 -3.98 23.32 13.20
C PHE A 295 -4.80 23.43 14.49
N ASP A 296 -4.73 22.38 15.29
CA ASP A 296 -5.28 22.33 16.64
C ASP A 296 -4.17 22.06 17.67
N PRO A 297 -4.45 22.26 18.97
CA PRO A 297 -3.42 22.15 20.02
C PRO A 297 -2.77 20.78 20.22
N GLU A 298 -3.26 19.71 19.58
CA GLU A 298 -2.59 18.40 19.63
C GLU A 298 -1.46 18.28 18.60
N MET A 299 -1.35 19.20 17.65
CA MET A 299 -0.36 19.16 16.57
C MET A 299 0.93 19.88 16.98
N VAL A 300 2.07 19.42 16.46
CA VAL A 300 3.38 20.04 16.72
C VAL A 300 3.81 20.83 15.50
N VAL A 301 4.20 22.08 15.72
CA VAL A 301 4.62 23.02 14.69
C VAL A 301 5.97 23.62 15.03
N ILE A 302 6.67 24.08 13.99
CA ILE A 302 7.81 24.98 14.11
C ILE A 302 7.29 26.37 13.77
N ALA A 303 7.47 27.32 14.67
CA ALA A 303 7.05 28.70 14.49
C ALA A 303 8.23 29.65 14.63
N ASP A 304 8.23 30.73 13.86
CA ASP A 304 9.13 31.86 14.09
C ASP A 304 8.45 32.91 15.00
N ALA A 305 9.01 34.12 15.08
CA ALA A 305 8.44 35.19 15.89
C ALA A 305 7.02 35.63 15.45
N ASP A 306 6.66 35.42 14.19
CA ASP A 306 5.45 35.98 13.59
C ASP A 306 4.40 34.92 13.26
N ARG A 307 4.82 33.70 12.88
CA ARG A 307 3.92 32.68 12.30
C ARG A 307 4.42 31.25 12.43
N VAL A 308 3.54 30.30 12.10
CA VAL A 308 3.91 28.89 11.88
C VAL A 308 4.61 28.76 10.53
N VAL A 309 5.81 28.17 10.54
CA VAL A 309 6.68 28.04 9.36
C VAL A 309 6.82 26.59 8.88
N SER A 310 6.50 25.61 9.72
CA SER A 310 6.49 24.19 9.33
C SER A 310 5.58 23.38 10.25
N LEU A 311 4.97 22.32 9.70
CA LEU A 311 4.32 21.26 10.47
C LEU A 311 5.39 20.21 10.80
N GLY A 312 5.75 20.10 12.08
CA GLY A 312 6.92 19.34 12.55
C GLY A 312 6.94 17.91 12.03
N GLY A 313 8.02 17.54 11.34
CA GLY A 313 8.22 16.19 10.78
C GLY A 313 7.24 15.77 9.68
N ILE A 314 6.42 16.69 9.15
CA ILE A 314 5.41 16.36 8.12
C ILE A 314 5.65 17.18 6.86
N ILE A 315 5.51 18.50 6.91
CA ILE A 315 5.61 19.35 5.73
C ILE A 315 6.01 20.79 6.09
N GLY A 316 6.94 21.35 5.32
CA GLY A 316 7.36 22.76 5.46
C GLY A 316 6.34 23.75 4.91
N GLY A 317 6.41 24.98 5.38
CA GLY A 317 5.68 26.13 4.85
C GLY A 317 6.38 26.75 3.64
N THR A 318 5.60 27.36 2.75
CA THR A 318 6.10 28.06 1.55
C THR A 318 6.90 29.31 1.88
N GLU A 319 6.52 30.04 2.93
CA GLU A 319 7.06 31.38 3.22
C GLU A 319 8.51 31.37 3.72
N THR A 320 8.97 30.28 4.32
CA THR A 320 10.37 30.09 4.76
C THR A 320 11.13 29.10 3.88
N GLY A 321 10.52 28.63 2.79
CA GLY A 321 11.15 27.73 1.83
C GLY A 321 12.29 28.42 1.07
N CYS A 322 13.27 27.61 0.67
CA CYS A 322 14.37 28.07 -0.18
C CYS A 322 13.87 28.39 -1.60
N SER A 323 14.49 29.40 -2.21
CA SER A 323 14.29 29.84 -3.59
C SER A 323 15.66 29.89 -4.30
N GLU A 324 15.68 30.21 -5.60
CA GLU A 324 16.94 30.42 -6.33
C GLU A 324 17.79 31.55 -5.73
N ASP A 325 17.15 32.56 -5.15
CA ASP A 325 17.80 33.71 -4.50
C ASP A 325 18.33 33.42 -3.08
N THR A 326 18.09 32.23 -2.54
CA THR A 326 18.50 31.89 -1.16
C THR A 326 20.02 31.77 -1.06
N VAL A 327 20.61 32.52 -0.12
CA VAL A 327 22.06 32.56 0.10
C VAL A 327 22.49 32.06 1.48
N ASN A 328 21.60 32.10 2.48
CA ASN A 328 21.85 31.58 3.82
C ASN A 328 20.77 30.56 4.15
N VAL A 329 21.19 29.36 4.57
CA VAL A 329 20.25 28.27 4.88
C VAL A 329 20.41 27.77 6.30
N LEU A 330 19.31 27.41 6.94
CA LEU A 330 19.28 26.61 8.16
C LEU A 330 18.90 25.18 7.79
N VAL A 331 19.84 24.26 7.92
CA VAL A 331 19.61 22.83 7.68
C VAL A 331 19.19 22.20 9.00
N GLU A 332 18.05 21.52 8.99
CA GLU A 332 17.44 20.84 10.13
C GLU A 332 17.60 19.32 10.01
N ALA A 333 17.96 18.68 11.11
CA ALA A 333 17.63 17.28 11.38
C ALA A 333 17.02 17.16 12.79
N ALA A 334 15.81 16.61 12.88
CA ALA A 334 15.11 16.47 14.16
C ALA A 334 14.58 15.05 14.34
N LEU A 335 14.24 14.73 15.59
CA LEU A 335 13.44 13.57 15.92
C LEU A 335 12.06 14.01 16.37
N TRP A 336 11.07 13.20 16.04
CA TRP A 336 9.66 13.48 16.32
C TRP A 336 9.00 12.27 16.97
N ASN A 337 8.01 12.50 17.83
CA ASN A 337 7.19 11.44 18.41
C ASN A 337 6.35 10.76 17.30
N PRO A 338 6.58 9.47 17.00
CA PRO A 338 5.88 8.76 15.91
C PRO A 338 4.35 8.77 16.06
N SER A 339 3.85 8.68 17.30
CA SER A 339 2.41 8.70 17.59
C SER A 339 1.78 10.06 17.29
N ASN A 340 2.51 11.15 17.54
CA ASN A 340 2.04 12.49 17.19
C ASN A 340 1.94 12.64 15.67
N ILE A 341 3.02 12.31 14.95
CA ILE A 341 3.10 12.37 13.50
C ILE A 341 1.96 11.56 12.85
N ALA A 342 1.74 10.33 13.32
CA ALA A 342 0.70 9.46 12.80
C ALA A 342 -0.71 10.03 13.01
N ARG A 343 -1.00 10.62 14.18
CA ARG A 343 -2.31 11.21 14.49
C ARG A 343 -2.54 12.48 13.69
N THR A 344 -1.56 13.37 13.66
CA THR A 344 -1.60 14.65 12.94
C THR A 344 -1.80 14.42 11.44
N GLY A 345 -0.99 13.56 10.82
CA GLY A 345 -1.09 13.27 9.40
C GLY A 345 -2.42 12.63 8.98
N ARG A 346 -2.97 11.72 9.80
CA ARG A 346 -4.31 11.14 9.57
C ARG A 346 -5.42 12.17 9.69
N LYS A 347 -5.35 13.05 10.70
CA LYS A 347 -6.36 14.08 10.94
C LYS A 347 -6.41 15.12 9.81
N LEU A 348 -5.26 15.48 9.26
CA LEU A 348 -5.16 16.46 8.17
C LEU A 348 -5.21 15.86 6.76
N GLY A 349 -5.15 14.53 6.62
CA GLY A 349 -5.10 13.86 5.32
C GLY A 349 -3.81 14.17 4.53
N VAL A 350 -2.69 14.41 5.21
CA VAL A 350 -1.41 14.80 4.59
C VAL A 350 -0.52 13.59 4.41
N HIS A 351 -0.10 13.29 3.18
CA HIS A 351 0.78 12.16 2.88
C HIS A 351 2.08 12.67 2.27
N THR A 352 3.20 12.46 2.97
CA THR A 352 4.55 12.91 2.60
C THR A 352 5.57 11.86 3.00
N ASP A 353 6.71 11.78 2.31
CA ASP A 353 7.82 10.89 2.64
C ASP A 353 8.36 11.06 4.07
N ALA A 354 8.42 12.30 4.56
CA ALA A 354 8.86 12.61 5.92
C ALA A 354 7.91 12.00 6.97
N ARG A 355 6.60 12.32 6.87
CA ARG A 355 5.55 11.72 7.71
C ARG A 355 5.63 10.20 7.72
N PHE A 356 5.70 9.57 6.53
CA PHE A 356 5.68 8.11 6.38
C PHE A 356 6.80 7.41 7.18
N ARG A 357 7.97 8.04 7.24
CA ARG A 357 9.15 7.57 7.99
C ARG A 357 9.05 7.90 9.47
N PHE A 358 8.80 9.15 9.83
CA PHE A 358 8.71 9.54 11.23
C PHE A 358 7.55 8.86 11.97
N GLU A 359 6.43 8.55 11.32
CA GLU A 359 5.32 7.83 11.97
C GLU A 359 5.62 6.36 12.29
N ARG A 360 6.62 5.76 11.61
CA ARG A 360 7.12 4.40 11.88
C ARG A 360 8.35 4.41 12.78
N GLY A 361 9.12 5.49 12.75
CA GLY A 361 10.34 5.69 13.51
C GLY A 361 11.55 5.89 12.61
N THR A 362 12.47 6.75 13.05
CA THR A 362 13.77 6.97 12.41
C THR A 362 14.87 6.68 13.45
N ASP A 363 16.09 6.44 12.99
CA ASP A 363 17.24 6.19 13.85
C ASP A 363 17.40 7.26 14.95
N SER A 364 17.42 6.85 16.22
CA SER A 364 17.46 7.83 17.32
C SER A 364 18.82 8.53 17.50
N ALA A 365 19.89 8.04 16.87
CA ALA A 365 21.24 8.58 17.01
C ALA A 365 21.76 9.32 15.76
N SER A 366 21.05 9.26 14.63
CA SER A 366 21.59 9.76 13.36
C SER A 366 21.26 11.22 13.01
N ALA A 367 20.69 12.01 13.94
CA ALA A 367 20.35 13.41 13.67
C ALA A 367 21.60 14.27 13.36
N THR A 368 22.64 14.16 14.18
CA THR A 368 23.91 14.88 13.98
C THR A 368 24.65 14.38 12.73
N GLU A 369 24.74 13.06 12.57
CA GLU A 369 25.37 12.45 11.40
C GLU A 369 24.67 12.84 10.09
N GLY A 370 23.33 12.87 10.09
CA GLY A 370 22.54 13.32 8.95
C GLY A 370 22.85 14.76 8.54
N LEU A 371 23.06 15.66 9.52
CA LEU A 371 23.50 17.04 9.22
C LEU A 371 24.87 17.07 8.56
N ASP A 372 25.84 16.28 9.02
CA ASP A 372 27.18 16.29 8.43
C ASP A 372 27.18 15.73 7.01
N ILE A 373 26.38 14.69 6.73
CA ILE A 373 26.19 14.15 5.39
C ILE A 373 25.53 15.19 4.47
N ALA A 374 24.40 15.78 4.90
CA ALA A 374 23.69 16.79 4.13
C ALA A 374 24.56 18.03 3.89
N THR A 375 25.32 18.47 4.90
CA THR A 375 26.27 19.59 4.77
C THR A 375 27.32 19.30 3.71
N GLN A 376 27.87 18.07 3.68
CA GLN A 376 28.85 17.70 2.67
C GLN A 376 28.26 17.74 1.25
N TYR A 377 27.02 17.29 1.06
CA TYR A 377 26.34 17.42 -0.22
C TYR A 377 26.07 18.88 -0.61
N ILE A 378 25.65 19.72 0.35
CA ILE A 378 25.45 21.16 0.11
C ILE A 378 26.76 21.80 -0.34
N LEU A 379 27.88 21.51 0.31
CA LEU A 379 29.18 22.01 -0.10
C LEU A 379 29.58 21.56 -1.51
N ASN A 380 29.32 20.29 -1.83
CA ASN A 380 29.67 19.74 -3.14
C ASN A 380 28.85 20.38 -4.28
N PHE A 381 27.58 20.73 -4.05
CA PHE A 381 26.68 21.18 -5.12
C PHE A 381 26.42 22.68 -5.13
N CYS A 382 26.30 23.27 -3.94
CA CYS A 382 25.92 24.68 -3.75
C CYS A 382 27.09 25.54 -3.24
N GLY A 383 28.18 24.92 -2.75
CA GLY A 383 29.27 25.61 -2.07
C GLY A 383 28.87 26.14 -0.68
N GLY A 384 29.50 27.25 -0.27
CA GLY A 384 29.18 27.96 0.96
C GLY A 384 30.10 27.66 2.15
N GLU A 385 29.77 28.26 3.29
CA GLU A 385 30.55 28.25 4.52
C GLU A 385 29.70 27.75 5.70
N PRO A 386 29.92 26.49 6.17
CA PRO A 386 29.13 25.91 7.24
C PRO A 386 29.54 26.45 8.62
N GLY A 387 28.54 26.77 9.46
CA GLY A 387 28.71 27.09 10.88
C GLY A 387 28.86 25.85 11.77
N GLU A 388 28.88 26.05 13.08
CA GLU A 388 28.87 24.94 14.04
C GLU A 388 27.51 24.20 14.06
N ILE A 389 27.51 22.95 14.52
CA ILE A 389 26.25 22.25 14.81
C ILE A 389 25.71 22.77 16.13
N HIS A 390 24.45 23.16 16.11
CA HIS A 390 23.68 23.47 17.31
C HIS A 390 22.73 22.33 17.62
N ILE A 391 22.67 21.94 18.90
CA ILE A 391 21.80 20.89 19.40
C ILE A 391 20.89 21.50 20.45
N THR A 392 19.58 21.48 20.19
CA THR A 392 18.56 21.82 21.17
C THR A 392 17.84 20.53 21.59
N GLY A 393 17.63 20.36 22.89
CA GLY A 393 17.05 19.13 23.45
C GLY A 393 18.12 18.09 23.80
N LYS A 394 17.73 16.81 23.82
CA LYS A 394 18.60 15.69 24.19
C LYS A 394 18.30 14.47 23.34
N GLU A 395 19.35 13.78 22.94
CA GLU A 395 19.22 12.47 22.30
C GLU A 395 18.42 11.52 23.20
N PRO A 396 17.41 10.80 22.66
CA PRO A 396 16.66 9.80 23.42
C PRO A 396 17.57 8.70 23.96
N ALA A 397 17.18 8.10 25.09
CA ALA A 397 17.85 6.90 25.60
C ALA A 397 17.47 5.67 24.75
N TRP A 398 18.13 5.51 23.61
CA TRP A 398 17.88 4.42 22.66
C TRP A 398 18.70 3.16 22.96
N GLN A 399 19.77 3.26 23.77
CA GLN A 399 20.65 2.14 24.06
C GLN A 399 19.89 1.09 24.89
N LYS A 400 19.43 0.03 24.22
CA LYS A 400 18.80 -1.14 24.86
C LYS A 400 19.81 -2.29 24.94
N ALA A 401 19.80 -3.00 26.05
CA ALA A 401 20.56 -4.23 26.25
C ALA A 401 19.59 -5.34 26.66
N ILE A 402 19.63 -6.46 25.94
CA ILE A 402 18.75 -7.59 26.14
C ILE A 402 19.59 -8.80 26.52
N GLU A 403 19.31 -9.39 27.68
CA GLU A 403 19.83 -10.72 28.01
C GLU A 403 19.17 -11.76 27.11
N PHE A 404 19.98 -12.48 26.34
CA PHE A 404 19.54 -13.41 25.31
C PHE A 404 20.01 -14.84 25.61
N ASP A 405 19.03 -15.74 25.79
CA ASP A 405 19.30 -17.17 25.79
C ASP A 405 19.25 -17.69 24.35
N PHE A 406 20.41 -17.97 23.76
CA PHE A 406 20.52 -18.51 22.41
C PHE A 406 19.77 -19.84 22.22
N GLY A 407 19.54 -20.62 23.28
CA GLY A 407 18.72 -21.83 23.22
C GLY A 407 17.25 -21.54 22.92
N LEU A 408 16.79 -20.28 23.04
CA LEU A 408 15.46 -19.85 22.66
C LEU A 408 15.22 -19.97 21.15
N ILE A 409 16.27 -19.87 20.32
CA ILE A 409 16.18 -20.01 18.86
C ILE A 409 15.61 -21.38 18.50
N GLU A 410 16.12 -22.45 19.11
CA GLU A 410 15.60 -23.80 18.89
C GLU A 410 14.21 -23.97 19.54
N ARG A 411 14.06 -23.54 20.81
CA ARG A 411 12.80 -23.77 21.56
C ARG A 411 11.59 -23.03 21.00
N ARG A 412 11.78 -21.87 20.36
CA ARG A 412 10.70 -21.09 19.74
C ARG A 412 10.70 -21.17 18.22
N GLY A 413 11.88 -21.11 17.61
CA GLY A 413 12.05 -21.14 16.15
C GLY A 413 12.06 -22.52 15.53
N GLY A 414 12.28 -23.57 16.32
CA GLY A 414 12.32 -24.95 15.82
C GLY A 414 13.57 -25.30 15.03
N MET A 415 14.60 -24.47 15.05
CA MET A 415 15.87 -24.69 14.35
C MET A 415 17.05 -24.56 15.30
N ALA A 416 17.90 -25.58 15.32
CA ALA A 416 19.15 -25.54 16.08
C ALA A 416 20.16 -24.64 15.35
N VAL A 417 20.58 -23.56 16.02
CA VAL A 417 21.60 -22.62 15.54
C VAL A 417 22.63 -22.48 16.64
N ASP A 418 23.92 -22.65 16.32
CA ASP A 418 24.97 -22.46 17.29
C ASP A 418 25.18 -20.98 17.65
N THR A 419 25.64 -20.73 18.88
CA THR A 419 25.85 -19.37 19.39
C THR A 419 26.80 -18.53 18.53
N PRO A 420 27.93 -19.06 18.01
CA PRO A 420 28.81 -18.29 17.11
C PRO A 420 28.10 -17.81 15.85
N THR A 421 27.31 -18.66 15.19
CA THR A 421 26.58 -18.32 13.96
C THR A 421 25.51 -17.27 14.25
N ALA A 422 24.70 -17.47 15.29
CA ALA A 422 23.69 -16.50 15.70
C ALA A 422 24.32 -15.15 16.07
N SER A 423 25.46 -15.15 16.78
CA SER A 423 26.17 -13.92 17.14
C SER A 423 26.73 -13.19 15.92
N ALA A 424 27.26 -13.94 14.93
CA ALA A 424 27.74 -13.35 13.69
C ALA A 424 26.62 -12.65 12.92
N ILE A 425 25.46 -13.32 12.75
CA ILE A 425 24.28 -12.74 12.11
C ILE A 425 23.84 -11.45 12.80
N LEU A 426 23.69 -11.48 14.13
CA LEU A 426 23.34 -10.29 14.90
C LEU A 426 24.38 -9.17 14.74
N THR A 427 25.67 -9.52 14.72
CA THR A 427 26.74 -8.53 14.52
C THR A 427 26.69 -7.91 13.11
N ASP A 428 26.43 -8.73 12.08
CA ASP A 428 26.31 -8.25 10.70
C ASP A 428 25.08 -7.32 10.52
N LEU A 429 24.01 -7.57 11.27
CA LEU A 429 22.84 -6.67 11.36
C LEU A 429 23.12 -5.38 12.15
N GLY A 430 24.27 -5.29 12.81
CA GLY A 430 24.74 -4.13 13.56
C GLY A 430 24.46 -4.17 15.07
N PHE A 431 24.03 -5.30 15.62
CA PHE A 431 23.95 -5.48 17.07
C PHE A 431 25.36 -5.67 17.65
N THR A 432 25.58 -5.25 18.89
CA THR A 432 26.81 -5.62 19.61
C THR A 432 26.51 -6.79 20.54
N VAL A 433 27.19 -7.92 20.38
CA VAL A 433 27.02 -9.11 21.22
C VAL A 433 28.17 -9.22 22.23
N SER A 434 27.85 -9.19 23.53
CA SER A 434 28.80 -9.29 24.65
C SER A 434 28.40 -10.45 25.57
N GLY A 435 28.89 -11.66 25.30
CA GLY A 435 28.47 -12.85 26.03
C GLY A 435 27.01 -13.20 25.72
N SER A 436 26.14 -13.17 26.73
CA SER A 436 24.68 -13.33 26.57
C SER A 436 23.93 -12.01 26.36
N THR A 437 24.60 -10.88 26.51
CA THR A 437 23.96 -9.56 26.36
C THR A 437 24.05 -9.10 24.91
N VAL A 438 22.90 -8.75 24.32
CA VAL A 438 22.81 -8.18 22.97
C VAL A 438 22.40 -6.71 23.08
N HIS A 439 23.22 -5.82 22.52
CA HIS A 439 22.94 -4.39 22.46
C HIS A 439 22.29 -4.03 21.13
N VAL A 440 21.15 -3.36 21.21
CA VAL A 440 20.32 -3.01 20.05
C VAL A 440 20.85 -1.74 19.40
N PRO A 441 21.01 -1.71 18.05
CA PRO A 441 21.41 -0.50 17.35
C PRO A 441 20.27 0.54 17.31
N SER A 442 20.65 1.82 17.21
CA SER A 442 19.73 2.97 17.33
C SER A 442 18.65 3.06 16.24
N TRP A 443 18.87 2.41 15.08
CA TRP A 443 17.91 2.33 13.97
C TRP A 443 16.88 1.21 14.11
N ARG A 444 16.94 0.37 15.15
CA ARG A 444 16.03 -0.76 15.37
C ARG A 444 15.07 -0.54 16.54
N PRO A 445 14.04 0.33 16.38
CA PRO A 445 13.08 0.62 17.45
C PRO A 445 12.16 -0.57 17.75
N ASP A 446 12.07 -1.53 16.84
CA ASP A 446 11.23 -2.73 16.87
C ASP A 446 11.75 -3.86 17.78
N ILE A 447 12.99 -3.74 18.27
CA ILE A 447 13.58 -4.75 19.15
C ILE A 447 13.33 -4.38 20.61
N ASP A 448 12.51 -5.17 21.30
CA ASP A 448 12.12 -4.99 22.69
C ASP A 448 12.44 -6.20 23.58
N GLY A 449 12.61 -7.40 23.00
CA GLY A 449 12.89 -8.60 23.77
C GLY A 449 13.55 -9.74 22.99
N GLN A 450 13.73 -10.86 23.69
CA GLN A 450 14.42 -12.03 23.15
C GLN A 450 13.70 -12.66 21.94
N ALA A 451 12.38 -12.47 21.83
CA ALA A 451 11.60 -13.00 20.70
C ALA A 451 12.03 -12.35 19.38
N ASP A 452 12.27 -11.04 19.40
CA ASP A 452 12.65 -10.26 18.24
C ASP A 452 14.08 -10.65 17.80
N LEU A 453 14.97 -10.93 18.76
CA LEU A 453 16.30 -11.48 18.46
C LEU A 453 16.24 -12.89 17.84
N VAL A 454 15.29 -13.73 18.25
CA VAL A 454 15.05 -15.03 17.58
C VAL A 454 14.61 -14.80 16.14
N GLU A 455 13.66 -13.89 15.91
CA GLU A 455 13.20 -13.52 14.57
C GLU A 455 14.36 -13.04 13.68
N GLU A 456 15.21 -12.13 14.17
CA GLU A 456 16.36 -11.60 13.41
C GLU A 456 17.32 -12.69 12.95
N VAL A 457 17.63 -13.66 13.82
CA VAL A 457 18.51 -14.76 13.46
C VAL A 457 17.84 -15.66 12.40
N LEU A 458 16.58 -16.02 12.61
CA LEU A 458 15.88 -16.95 11.71
C LEU A 458 15.59 -16.35 10.34
N ARG A 459 15.20 -15.06 10.26
CA ARG A 459 14.89 -14.41 8.98
C ARG A 459 16.12 -14.29 8.09
N ILE A 460 17.31 -14.05 8.67
CA ILE A 460 18.55 -13.94 7.90
C ILE A 460 19.04 -15.31 7.42
N ILE A 461 18.82 -16.37 8.22
CA ILE A 461 19.08 -17.75 7.75
C ILE A 461 18.10 -18.13 6.63
N GLY A 462 16.86 -17.66 6.73
CA GLY A 462 15.79 -17.86 5.76
C GLY A 462 14.76 -18.87 6.26
N LEU A 463 13.49 -18.50 6.16
CA LEU A 463 12.38 -19.33 6.65
C LEU A 463 12.28 -20.67 5.91
N ASP A 464 12.72 -20.73 4.65
CA ASP A 464 12.75 -21.97 3.86
C ASP A 464 13.71 -23.02 4.41
N ALA A 465 14.70 -22.62 5.22
CA ALA A 465 15.61 -23.55 5.88
C ALA A 465 15.00 -24.17 7.15
N LEU A 466 13.86 -23.65 7.64
CA LEU A 466 13.23 -24.16 8.86
C LEU A 466 12.64 -25.57 8.64
N PRO A 467 12.94 -26.54 9.52
CA PRO A 467 12.40 -27.87 9.39
C PRO A 467 10.89 -27.88 9.67
N THR A 468 10.11 -28.46 8.76
CA THR A 468 8.68 -28.71 9.00
C THR A 468 8.52 -29.84 10.01
N THR A 469 8.24 -29.50 11.28
CA THR A 469 8.06 -30.46 12.36
C THR A 469 6.58 -30.52 12.77
N PRO A 470 5.86 -31.64 12.55
CA PRO A 470 4.48 -31.78 12.99
C PRO A 470 4.37 -31.68 14.51
N PHE A 471 3.33 -31.00 15.00
CA PHE A 471 3.02 -31.01 16.42
C PHE A 471 2.66 -32.42 16.90
N THR A 472 3.32 -32.88 17.96
CA THR A 472 2.93 -34.11 18.65
C THR A 472 1.55 -33.92 19.29
N ARG A 473 0.55 -34.69 18.84
CA ARG A 473 -0.75 -34.71 19.50
C ARG A 473 -0.63 -35.48 20.81
N PRO A 474 -0.98 -34.90 21.97
CA PRO A 474 -1.07 -35.67 23.20
C PRO A 474 -2.13 -36.77 23.07
N ASP A 475 -1.86 -37.95 23.62
CA ASP A 475 -2.77 -39.11 23.56
C ASP A 475 -4.16 -38.84 24.19
N ASN A 476 -4.24 -37.86 25.10
CA ASN A 476 -5.45 -37.50 25.85
C ASN A 476 -6.19 -36.27 25.30
N MET A 477 -6.09 -35.98 24.01
CA MET A 477 -6.79 -34.83 23.44
C MET A 477 -8.32 -35.05 23.46
N PRO A 478 -9.13 -34.13 24.02
CA PRO A 478 -10.58 -34.24 23.98
C PRO A 478 -11.06 -34.25 22.53
N ALA A 479 -12.07 -35.08 22.23
CA ALA A 479 -12.68 -35.11 20.90
C ALA A 479 -13.22 -33.72 20.51
N VAL A 480 -13.17 -33.40 19.21
CA VAL A 480 -13.74 -32.16 18.68
C VAL A 480 -15.22 -32.08 19.06
N ALA A 481 -15.54 -31.20 20.00
CA ALA A 481 -16.90 -30.99 20.48
C ALA A 481 -17.43 -29.70 19.86
N LEU A 482 -18.19 -29.83 18.77
CA LEU A 482 -19.08 -28.76 18.34
C LEU A 482 -20.07 -28.47 19.47
N SER A 483 -20.41 -27.19 19.69
CA SER A 483 -21.52 -26.87 20.58
C SER A 483 -22.84 -27.41 19.99
N ALA A 484 -23.87 -27.61 20.82
CA ALA A 484 -25.18 -28.02 20.32
C ALA A 484 -25.73 -27.03 19.27
N HIS A 485 -25.50 -25.73 19.50
CA HIS A 485 -25.88 -24.66 18.58
C HIS A 485 -25.12 -24.74 17.24
N GLN A 486 -23.81 -25.02 17.26
CA GLN A 486 -23.02 -25.17 16.04
C GLN A 486 -23.47 -26.38 15.20
N ARG A 487 -23.79 -27.51 15.84
CA ARG A 487 -24.37 -28.67 15.15
C ARG A 487 -25.72 -28.35 14.53
N ALA A 488 -26.62 -27.77 15.33
CA ALA A 488 -27.96 -27.38 14.91
C ALA A 488 -27.94 -26.39 13.73
N MET A 489 -26.99 -25.44 13.72
CA MET A 489 -26.79 -24.54 12.58
C MET A 489 -26.39 -25.30 11.31
N GLY A 490 -25.43 -26.22 11.41
CA GLY A 490 -25.01 -27.04 10.27
C GLY A 490 -26.15 -27.90 9.71
N ASP A 491 -26.97 -28.48 10.60
CA ASP A 491 -28.12 -29.29 10.21
C ASP A 491 -29.22 -28.44 9.55
N LEU A 492 -29.52 -27.26 10.09
CA LEU A 492 -30.44 -26.29 9.49
C LEU A 492 -30.02 -25.94 8.06
N LYS A 493 -28.74 -25.60 7.84
CA LYS A 493 -28.24 -25.24 6.50
C LYS A 493 -28.41 -26.39 5.51
N ARG A 494 -28.13 -27.63 5.93
CA ARG A 494 -28.32 -28.82 5.11
C ARG A 494 -29.78 -29.06 4.76
N VAL A 495 -30.69 -28.81 5.69
CA VAL A 495 -32.14 -28.95 5.45
C VAL A 495 -32.63 -27.92 4.44
N LEU A 496 -32.24 -26.65 4.57
CA LEU A 496 -32.60 -25.63 3.57
C LEU A 496 -32.03 -25.95 2.18
N ALA A 497 -30.81 -26.48 2.11
CA ALA A 497 -30.24 -26.99 0.85
C ALA A 497 -31.04 -28.18 0.30
N ALA A 498 -31.50 -29.10 1.15
CA ALA A 498 -32.35 -30.23 0.75
C ALA A 498 -33.75 -29.78 0.26
N GLU A 499 -34.28 -28.67 0.79
CA GLU A 499 -35.49 -28.00 0.29
C GLU A 499 -35.26 -27.25 -1.05
N GLY A 500 -34.05 -27.31 -1.60
CA GLY A 500 -33.71 -26.74 -2.90
C GLY A 500 -33.43 -25.23 -2.85
N MET A 501 -32.95 -24.72 -1.71
CA MET A 501 -32.46 -23.35 -1.60
C MET A 501 -30.93 -23.33 -1.65
N ASP A 502 -30.37 -22.32 -2.31
CA ASP A 502 -28.92 -22.09 -2.34
C ASP A 502 -28.50 -21.14 -1.20
N GLU A 503 -27.39 -21.45 -0.52
CA GLU A 503 -26.84 -20.55 0.50
C GLU A 503 -26.14 -19.35 -0.18
N ALA A 504 -26.52 -18.14 0.23
CA ALA A 504 -25.88 -16.90 -0.14
C ALA A 504 -25.10 -16.32 1.04
N VAL A 505 -23.93 -15.75 0.77
CA VAL A 505 -23.16 -14.94 1.72
C VAL A 505 -23.14 -13.52 1.21
N LEU A 506 -23.84 -12.62 1.91
CA LEU A 506 -24.06 -11.24 1.47
C LEU A 506 -23.42 -10.26 2.43
N TRP A 507 -23.28 -9.00 1.99
CA TRP A 507 -22.78 -7.94 2.86
C TRP A 507 -23.64 -7.81 4.12
N SER A 508 -22.98 -7.60 5.27
CA SER A 508 -23.63 -7.22 6.53
C SER A 508 -24.17 -5.79 6.51
N PHE A 509 -23.91 -5.04 5.44
CA PHE A 509 -24.32 -3.66 5.23
C PHE A 509 -25.35 -3.56 4.10
N THR A 510 -26.12 -2.49 4.12
CA THR A 510 -27.02 -2.07 3.04
C THR A 510 -27.08 -0.55 3.02
N SER A 511 -27.88 0.05 2.13
CA SER A 511 -28.09 1.49 2.14
C SER A 511 -29.11 1.87 3.21
N SER A 512 -28.93 3.02 3.82
CA SER A 512 -29.83 3.60 4.82
C SER A 512 -31.25 3.75 4.27
N GLU A 513 -31.39 4.14 3.00
CA GLU A 513 -32.68 4.19 2.28
C GLU A 513 -33.37 2.82 2.25
N VAL A 514 -32.64 1.76 1.90
CA VAL A 514 -33.20 0.40 1.88
C VAL A 514 -33.51 -0.08 3.30
N ALA A 515 -32.61 0.13 4.26
CA ALA A 515 -32.76 -0.33 5.64
C ALA A 515 -34.01 0.27 6.32
N GLN A 516 -34.40 1.51 6.00
CA GLN A 516 -35.63 2.12 6.51
C GLN A 516 -36.88 1.29 6.20
N HIS A 517 -36.90 0.58 5.07
CA HIS A 517 -38.01 -0.30 4.71
C HIS A 517 -38.00 -1.64 5.47
N PHE A 518 -36.90 -1.97 6.16
CA PHE A 518 -36.70 -3.23 6.89
C PHE A 518 -36.42 -3.02 8.38
N GLY A 519 -36.92 -1.92 8.95
CA GLY A 519 -36.99 -1.71 10.39
C GLY A 519 -35.80 -0.96 11.00
N TRP A 520 -34.93 -0.37 10.18
CA TRP A 520 -33.96 0.63 10.67
C TRP A 520 -34.61 2.01 10.78
N ASP A 521 -34.35 2.71 11.88
CA ASP A 521 -34.82 4.08 12.11
C ASP A 521 -33.65 4.95 12.60
N ALA A 522 -33.27 5.94 11.80
CA ALA A 522 -32.19 6.88 12.11
C ALA A 522 -32.37 7.60 13.46
N SER A 523 -33.61 7.81 13.91
CA SER A 523 -33.88 8.50 15.18
C SER A 523 -33.55 7.66 16.41
N THR A 524 -33.52 6.33 16.28
CA THR A 524 -33.29 5.40 17.40
C THR A 524 -32.05 4.53 17.22
N GLN A 525 -31.52 4.41 15.99
CA GLN A 525 -30.43 3.51 15.60
C GLN A 525 -29.39 4.22 14.71
N ALA A 526 -29.18 5.52 14.92
CA ALA A 526 -28.13 6.29 14.21
C ALA A 526 -26.74 5.70 14.40
N ASP A 527 -26.49 4.99 15.50
CA ASP A 527 -25.21 4.36 15.83
C ASP A 527 -24.86 3.18 14.90
N LEU A 528 -25.83 2.65 14.13
CA LEU A 528 -25.59 1.62 13.12
C LEU A 528 -25.05 2.16 11.78
N LEU A 529 -24.97 3.49 11.62
CA LEU A 529 -24.33 4.11 10.44
C LEU A 529 -22.81 3.98 10.51
N LEU A 530 -22.20 3.67 9.37
CA LEU A 530 -20.76 3.61 9.23
C LEU A 530 -20.17 5.01 9.09
N ALA A 531 -19.15 5.31 9.89
CA ALA A 531 -18.46 6.60 9.83
C ALA A 531 -17.67 6.81 8.53
N ASN A 532 -17.17 5.73 7.93
CA ASN A 532 -16.43 5.75 6.66
C ASN A 532 -16.84 4.54 5.79
N PRO A 533 -18.03 4.59 5.15
CA PRO A 533 -18.52 3.47 4.37
C PRO A 533 -17.76 3.34 3.05
N ILE A 534 -17.71 2.11 2.51
CA ILE A 534 -17.11 1.83 1.19
C ILE A 534 -17.83 2.61 0.09
N SER A 535 -19.14 2.77 0.21
CA SER A 535 -20.00 3.54 -0.68
C SER A 535 -21.28 3.94 0.06
N ALA A 536 -22.02 4.91 -0.47
CA ALA A 536 -23.33 5.29 0.08
C ALA A 536 -24.36 4.14 0.05
N ASP A 537 -24.17 3.16 -0.83
CA ASP A 537 -25.05 1.99 -0.93
C ASP A 537 -24.80 0.93 0.17
N LEU A 538 -23.79 1.14 1.02
CA LEU A 538 -23.35 0.24 2.10
C LEU A 538 -23.03 1.04 3.37
N ASP A 539 -23.86 2.01 3.70
CA ASP A 539 -23.65 2.99 4.77
C ASP A 539 -24.23 2.58 6.14
N VAL A 540 -25.05 1.53 6.21
CA VAL A 540 -25.68 1.08 7.47
C VAL A 540 -25.60 -0.44 7.66
N MET A 541 -25.45 -0.88 8.90
CA MET A 541 -25.59 -2.29 9.27
C MET A 541 -27.02 -2.79 9.02
N ARG A 542 -27.18 -3.98 8.44
CA ARG A 542 -28.50 -4.52 8.08
C ARG A 542 -29.37 -4.89 9.31
N PRO A 543 -30.61 -4.38 9.43
CA PRO A 543 -31.53 -4.74 10.53
C PRO A 543 -32.22 -6.10 10.32
N SER A 544 -32.14 -6.62 9.09
CA SER A 544 -32.78 -7.85 8.61
C SER A 544 -31.88 -8.48 7.53
N LEU A 545 -32.03 -9.78 7.29
CA LEU A 545 -31.30 -10.49 6.22
C LEU A 545 -32.03 -10.37 4.87
N LEU A 546 -33.33 -10.09 4.90
CA LEU A 546 -34.18 -10.00 3.72
C LEU A 546 -33.77 -8.93 2.69
N PRO A 547 -33.41 -7.67 3.03
CA PRO A 547 -33.11 -6.67 2.00
C PRO A 547 -32.01 -7.14 1.04
N ASN A 548 -30.91 -7.64 1.61
CA ASN A 548 -29.78 -8.15 0.83
C ASN A 548 -30.18 -9.38 0.00
N LEU A 549 -30.95 -10.32 0.58
CA LEU A 549 -31.44 -11.51 -0.13
C LEU A 549 -32.38 -11.16 -1.29
N ILE A 550 -33.28 -10.19 -1.09
CA ILE A 550 -34.20 -9.69 -2.12
C ILE A 550 -33.41 -9.07 -3.28
N MET A 551 -32.41 -8.24 -3.00
CA MET A 551 -31.55 -7.65 -4.02
C MET A 551 -30.73 -8.72 -4.76
N ALA A 552 -30.25 -9.75 -4.05
CA ALA A 552 -29.56 -10.87 -4.66
C ALA A 552 -30.48 -11.65 -5.61
N ALA A 553 -31.72 -11.93 -5.20
CA ALA A 553 -32.70 -12.59 -6.05
C ALA A 553 -33.07 -11.73 -7.27
N GLY A 554 -33.24 -10.43 -7.08
CA GLY A 554 -33.46 -9.46 -8.17
C GLY A 554 -32.35 -9.46 -9.22
N ARG A 555 -31.10 -9.38 -8.77
CA ARG A 555 -29.91 -9.44 -9.65
C ARG A 555 -29.82 -10.73 -10.46
N ASN A 556 -30.33 -11.85 -9.93
CA ASN A 556 -30.42 -13.11 -10.67
C ASN A 556 -31.52 -13.05 -11.73
N ASN A 557 -32.70 -12.54 -11.36
CA ASN A 557 -33.81 -12.34 -12.29
C ASN A 557 -33.43 -11.43 -13.46
N ASP A 558 -32.71 -10.33 -13.21
CA ASP A 558 -32.23 -9.41 -14.27
C ASP A 558 -31.24 -10.06 -15.24
N ARG A 559 -30.58 -11.15 -14.82
CA ARG A 559 -29.69 -11.98 -15.66
C ARG A 559 -30.43 -13.13 -16.37
N GLY A 560 -31.76 -13.20 -16.25
CA GLY A 560 -32.59 -14.23 -16.88
C GLY A 560 -32.88 -15.46 -16.01
N TYR A 561 -32.42 -15.48 -14.75
CA TYR A 561 -32.73 -16.54 -13.80
C TYR A 561 -33.94 -16.16 -12.95
N GLY A 562 -35.15 -16.41 -13.47
CA GLY A 562 -36.40 -15.99 -12.83
C GLY A 562 -36.90 -16.87 -11.69
N ASP A 563 -36.46 -18.14 -11.64
CA ASP A 563 -36.75 -19.07 -10.55
C ASP A 563 -35.55 -19.05 -9.58
N VAL A 564 -35.71 -18.46 -8.39
CA VAL A 564 -34.63 -18.24 -7.44
C VAL A 564 -35.07 -18.66 -6.05
N ALA A 565 -34.24 -19.43 -5.34
CA ALA A 565 -34.44 -19.80 -3.95
C ALA A 565 -33.12 -19.62 -3.19
N LEU A 566 -33.02 -18.58 -2.36
CA LEU A 566 -31.80 -18.22 -1.65
C LEU A 566 -32.04 -18.17 -0.14
N PHE A 567 -31.08 -18.62 0.65
CA PHE A 567 -31.08 -18.40 2.09
C PHE A 567 -29.72 -17.91 2.57
N GLU A 568 -29.69 -17.25 3.73
CA GLU A 568 -28.46 -16.84 4.40
C GLU A 568 -28.60 -17.08 5.90
N ALA A 569 -27.55 -17.57 6.54
CA ALA A 569 -27.43 -17.60 7.99
C ALA A 569 -26.37 -16.57 8.43
N GLY A 570 -26.79 -15.57 9.20
CA GLY A 570 -25.95 -14.45 9.57
C GLY A 570 -26.47 -13.69 10.80
N LEU A 571 -25.99 -12.46 10.96
CA LEU A 571 -26.43 -11.57 12.03
C LEU A 571 -27.37 -10.51 11.48
N ARG A 572 -28.39 -10.19 12.28
CA ARG A 572 -29.16 -8.94 12.18
C ARG A 572 -28.68 -7.97 13.26
N PHE A 573 -28.57 -6.69 12.91
CA PHE A 573 -28.02 -5.67 13.80
C PHE A 573 -29.12 -4.73 14.27
N LEU A 574 -29.41 -4.77 15.58
CA LEU A 574 -30.42 -3.92 16.22
C LEU A 574 -29.79 -2.81 17.06
N SER A 575 -28.52 -2.95 17.45
CA SER A 575 -27.70 -1.90 18.06
C SER A 575 -26.21 -2.19 17.84
N THR A 576 -25.34 -1.23 18.14
CA THR A 576 -23.88 -1.40 18.10
C THR A 576 -23.32 -2.34 19.17
N LYS A 577 -24.12 -2.68 20.20
CA LYS A 577 -23.69 -3.50 21.33
C LYS A 577 -23.78 -5.00 21.02
N PRO A 578 -22.98 -5.86 21.68
CA PRO A 578 -23.01 -7.31 21.44
C PRO A 578 -24.38 -7.97 21.59
N ASP A 579 -25.24 -7.48 22.49
CA ASP A 579 -26.61 -7.96 22.70
C ASP A 579 -27.60 -7.54 21.59
N GLY A 580 -27.22 -6.57 20.75
CA GLY A 580 -27.95 -6.16 19.56
C GLY A 580 -27.57 -6.92 18.29
N GLN A 581 -26.58 -7.82 18.34
CA GLN A 581 -26.10 -8.59 17.18
C GLN A 581 -26.65 -10.01 17.25
N LEU A 582 -27.79 -10.25 16.58
CA LEU A 582 -28.60 -11.44 16.83
C LEU A 582 -28.55 -12.46 15.67
N PRO A 583 -28.26 -13.75 15.96
CA PRO A 583 -28.21 -14.79 14.94
C PRO A 583 -29.59 -15.00 14.30
N THR A 584 -29.62 -14.94 12.98
CA THR A 584 -30.83 -14.96 12.16
C THR A 584 -30.59 -15.82 10.93
N VAL A 585 -31.63 -16.50 10.45
CA VAL A 585 -31.62 -17.13 9.13
C VAL A 585 -32.72 -16.50 8.31
N GLY A 586 -32.36 -15.92 7.16
CA GLY A 586 -33.31 -15.39 6.20
C GLY A 586 -33.39 -16.27 4.96
N GLY A 587 -34.55 -16.32 4.31
CA GLY A 587 -34.70 -17.00 3.03
C GLY A 587 -35.73 -16.32 2.14
N VAL A 588 -35.53 -16.39 0.82
CA VAL A 588 -36.43 -15.85 -0.20
C VAL A 588 -36.62 -16.84 -1.34
N ARG A 589 -37.83 -16.89 -1.89
CA ARG A 589 -38.14 -17.57 -3.15
C ARG A 589 -38.87 -16.64 -4.13
N MET A 590 -38.53 -16.74 -5.40
CA MET A 590 -39.11 -16.00 -6.52
C MET A 590 -39.35 -16.94 -7.71
N GLY A 591 -40.39 -16.64 -8.50
CA GLY A 591 -40.73 -17.44 -9.68
C GLY A 591 -41.57 -18.66 -9.35
N SER A 592 -41.14 -19.83 -9.82
CA SER A 592 -41.84 -21.11 -9.69
C SER A 592 -41.41 -21.85 -8.42
N ALA A 593 -42.37 -22.43 -7.69
CA ALA A 593 -42.10 -23.20 -6.48
C ALA A 593 -41.36 -24.52 -6.77
N GLN A 594 -41.49 -25.02 -7.99
CA GLN A 594 -40.83 -26.24 -8.46
C GLN A 594 -40.25 -25.99 -9.85
N PRO A 595 -39.09 -26.60 -10.18
CA PRO A 595 -38.54 -26.57 -11.52
C PRO A 595 -39.54 -27.11 -12.54
N ARG A 596 -39.41 -26.65 -13.79
CA ARG A 596 -40.20 -27.20 -14.90
C ARG A 596 -39.97 -28.70 -15.02
N HIS A 597 -41.06 -29.47 -14.92
CA HIS A 597 -41.04 -30.91 -15.02
C HIS A 597 -42.09 -31.42 -16.01
N TRP A 598 -41.76 -32.47 -16.77
CA TRP A 598 -42.59 -33.02 -17.85
C TRP A 598 -43.93 -33.60 -17.34
N ALA A 599 -43.98 -34.05 -16.08
CA ALA A 599 -45.18 -34.58 -15.45
C ALA A 599 -46.16 -33.48 -14.93
N GLY A 600 -45.90 -32.21 -15.25
CA GLY A 600 -46.64 -31.05 -14.74
C GLY A 600 -46.04 -30.47 -13.46
N GLY A 601 -46.59 -29.34 -12.98
CA GLY A 601 -46.32 -28.84 -11.62
C GLY A 601 -45.67 -27.46 -11.47
N ALA A 602 -45.44 -26.69 -12.54
CA ALA A 602 -44.96 -25.31 -12.37
C ALA A 602 -46.08 -24.41 -11.83
N ARG A 603 -46.15 -24.24 -10.50
CA ARG A 603 -46.96 -23.20 -9.84
C ARG A 603 -46.05 -22.06 -9.36
N PRO A 604 -46.54 -20.81 -9.35
CA PRO A 604 -45.83 -19.73 -8.70
C PRO A 604 -45.63 -20.01 -7.21
N VAL A 605 -44.53 -19.51 -6.66
CA VAL A 605 -44.28 -19.52 -5.21
C VAL A 605 -45.40 -18.80 -4.46
N ASP A 606 -45.76 -19.29 -3.28
CA ASP A 606 -46.73 -18.69 -2.37
C ASP A 606 -46.28 -18.74 -0.91
N ALA A 607 -47.08 -18.15 -0.01
CA ALA A 607 -46.71 -17.99 1.39
C ALA A 607 -46.50 -19.33 2.13
N PHE A 608 -47.08 -20.43 1.63
CA PHE A 608 -46.92 -21.75 2.22
C PHE A 608 -45.58 -22.39 1.87
N ASP A 609 -44.94 -22.00 0.76
CA ASP A 609 -43.56 -22.39 0.46
C ASP A 609 -42.60 -21.82 1.51
N ALA A 610 -42.66 -20.51 1.73
CA ALA A 610 -41.86 -19.86 2.77
C ALA A 610 -42.15 -20.39 4.17
N LYS A 611 -43.42 -20.77 4.45
CA LYS A 611 -43.78 -21.44 5.70
C LYS A 611 -43.12 -22.80 5.83
N SER A 612 -43.11 -23.58 4.76
CA SER A 612 -42.51 -24.92 4.72
C SER A 612 -41.02 -24.83 5.01
N ASP A 613 -40.30 -23.95 4.31
CA ASP A 613 -38.87 -23.72 4.52
C ASP A 613 -38.57 -23.29 5.96
N ALA A 614 -39.37 -22.35 6.50
CA ALA A 614 -39.21 -21.87 7.86
C ALA A 614 -39.43 -22.97 8.91
N LEU A 615 -40.44 -23.83 8.72
CA LEU A 615 -40.71 -24.96 9.62
C LEU A 615 -39.60 -26.01 9.56
N ALA A 616 -39.16 -26.38 8.35
CA ALA A 616 -38.10 -27.37 8.15
C ALA A 616 -36.80 -26.90 8.81
N ALA A 617 -36.43 -25.63 8.62
CA ALA A 617 -35.26 -25.03 9.24
C ALA A 617 -35.38 -24.94 10.78
N LEU A 618 -36.54 -24.52 11.31
CA LEU A 618 -36.78 -24.49 12.76
C LEU A 618 -36.69 -25.88 13.39
N GLU A 619 -37.26 -26.90 12.73
CA GLU A 619 -37.19 -28.29 13.20
C GLU A 619 -35.74 -28.78 13.23
N ALA A 620 -34.98 -28.54 12.16
CA ALA A 620 -33.57 -28.89 12.06
C ALA A 620 -32.72 -28.21 13.14
N PHE A 621 -33.04 -26.96 13.49
CA PHE A 621 -32.38 -26.24 14.57
C PHE A 621 -32.77 -26.75 15.97
N GLY A 622 -33.82 -27.56 16.07
CA GLY A 622 -34.30 -28.18 17.31
C GLY A 622 -35.47 -27.46 17.98
N ALA A 623 -36.17 -26.57 17.27
CA ALA A 623 -37.40 -25.96 17.77
C ALA A 623 -38.55 -26.99 17.84
N PRO A 624 -39.46 -26.89 18.83
CA PRO A 624 -40.58 -27.81 18.97
C PRO A 624 -41.70 -27.45 17.97
N VAL A 625 -41.51 -27.77 16.68
CA VAL A 625 -42.40 -27.34 15.58
C VAL A 625 -43.87 -27.74 15.77
N ASN A 626 -44.13 -28.89 16.39
CA ASN A 626 -45.49 -29.37 16.71
C ASN A 626 -46.26 -28.45 17.68
N ASN A 627 -45.54 -27.63 18.46
CA ASN A 627 -46.13 -26.71 19.42
C ASN A 627 -46.22 -25.27 18.88
N LEU A 628 -45.74 -25.02 17.66
CA LEU A 628 -45.76 -23.68 17.08
C LEU A 628 -47.16 -23.28 16.65
N MET A 629 -47.59 -22.12 17.13
CA MET A 629 -48.83 -21.50 16.69
C MET A 629 -48.54 -20.57 15.52
N THR A 630 -49.37 -20.62 14.49
CA THR A 630 -49.39 -19.62 13.43
C THR A 630 -50.27 -18.46 13.87
N ASP A 631 -49.76 -17.24 13.78
CA ASP A 631 -50.49 -16.02 14.13
C ASP A 631 -50.32 -14.92 13.07
N SER A 632 -51.12 -13.87 13.16
CA SER A 632 -51.03 -12.64 12.39
C SER A 632 -50.56 -11.42 13.20
N ARG A 633 -50.23 -11.62 14.48
CA ARG A 633 -49.63 -10.59 15.36
C ARG A 633 -48.18 -10.31 15.00
N GLU A 634 -47.78 -9.04 15.17
CA GLU A 634 -46.39 -8.56 15.06
C GLU A 634 -45.71 -8.92 13.73
N ILE A 635 -46.49 -9.00 12.64
CA ILE A 635 -45.96 -9.12 11.28
C ILE A 635 -45.25 -7.79 10.93
N PRO A 636 -43.96 -7.81 10.56
CA PRO A 636 -43.25 -6.63 10.10
C PRO A 636 -43.84 -6.01 8.82
N ALA A 637 -43.70 -4.70 8.67
CA ALA A 637 -44.32 -3.94 7.57
C ALA A 637 -43.81 -4.33 6.17
N TRP A 638 -42.66 -4.98 6.07
CA TRP A 638 -42.11 -5.50 4.81
C TRP A 638 -42.75 -6.82 4.36
N PHE A 639 -43.67 -7.40 5.13
CA PHE A 639 -44.51 -8.52 4.73
C PHE A 639 -45.93 -8.09 4.39
N HIS A 640 -46.61 -8.85 3.53
CA HIS A 640 -47.97 -8.56 3.09
C HIS A 640 -49.00 -8.92 4.18
N PRO A 641 -49.81 -7.98 4.69
CA PRO A 641 -50.61 -8.17 5.91
C PRO A 641 -51.62 -9.33 5.85
N GLY A 642 -52.16 -9.64 4.66
CA GLY A 642 -53.10 -10.75 4.47
C GLY A 642 -52.49 -12.05 3.93
N ARG A 643 -51.18 -12.10 3.68
CA ARG A 643 -50.48 -13.23 3.02
C ARG A 643 -49.15 -13.55 3.69
N SER A 644 -49.10 -13.37 5.01
CA SER A 644 -47.95 -13.66 5.85
C SER A 644 -48.41 -14.06 7.24
N GLY A 645 -47.52 -14.66 8.02
CA GLY A 645 -47.78 -15.06 9.39
C GLY A 645 -46.50 -15.17 10.20
N THR A 646 -46.67 -15.32 11.50
CA THR A 646 -45.58 -15.60 12.43
C THR A 646 -45.70 -17.03 12.96
N LEU A 647 -44.56 -17.63 13.30
CA LEU A 647 -44.48 -18.92 14.00
C LEU A 647 -43.93 -18.65 15.39
N GLY A 648 -44.67 -19.00 16.43
CA GLY A 648 -44.25 -18.70 17.80
C GLY A 648 -44.77 -19.66 18.86
N LEU A 649 -44.15 -19.57 20.04
CA LEU A 649 -44.58 -20.22 21.27
C LEU A 649 -45.25 -19.15 22.16
N GLY A 650 -46.57 -19.03 22.06
CA GLY A 650 -47.35 -18.03 22.80
C GLY A 650 -47.09 -16.60 22.33
N LYS A 651 -46.27 -15.84 23.09
CA LYS A 651 -45.82 -14.49 22.72
C LYS A 651 -44.40 -14.47 22.13
N ASN A 652 -43.66 -15.57 22.23
CA ASN A 652 -42.30 -15.64 21.72
C ASN A 652 -42.30 -16.04 20.24
N ILE A 653 -42.08 -15.08 19.35
CA ILE A 653 -42.03 -15.30 17.90
C ILE A 653 -40.66 -15.84 17.52
N LEU A 654 -40.64 -17.03 16.91
CA LEU A 654 -39.42 -17.69 16.45
C LEU A 654 -39.16 -17.43 14.97
N ALA A 655 -40.20 -17.16 14.18
CA ALA A 655 -40.06 -16.83 12.78
C ALA A 655 -41.20 -15.97 12.24
N VAL A 656 -40.92 -15.28 11.15
CA VAL A 656 -41.90 -14.62 10.28
C VAL A 656 -41.78 -15.22 8.89
N PHE A 657 -42.89 -15.47 8.20
CA PHE A 657 -42.89 -15.98 6.84
C PHE A 657 -44.03 -15.38 6.01
N GLY A 658 -43.90 -15.40 4.69
CA GLY A 658 -44.99 -15.12 3.77
C GLY A 658 -44.59 -14.32 2.55
N GLU A 659 -45.58 -13.74 1.88
CA GLU A 659 -45.35 -12.86 0.74
C GLU A 659 -44.80 -11.52 1.18
N LEU A 660 -43.76 -11.04 0.50
CA LEU A 660 -43.16 -9.74 0.77
C LEU A 660 -44.09 -8.61 0.28
N HIS A 661 -44.11 -7.51 1.02
CA HIS A 661 -44.99 -6.39 0.74
C HIS A 661 -44.58 -5.71 -0.59
N PRO A 662 -45.51 -5.43 -1.52
CA PRO A 662 -45.18 -4.81 -2.81
C PRO A 662 -44.48 -3.45 -2.70
N LYS A 663 -44.74 -2.68 -1.63
CA LYS A 663 -44.01 -1.43 -1.35
C LYS A 663 -42.54 -1.67 -1.02
N ALA A 664 -42.23 -2.71 -0.23
CA ALA A 664 -40.85 -3.06 0.10
C ALA A 664 -40.11 -3.52 -1.16
N LEU A 665 -40.70 -4.42 -1.97
CA LEU A 665 -40.08 -4.85 -3.24
C LEU A 665 -39.83 -3.68 -4.20
N ARG A 666 -40.77 -2.74 -4.33
CA ARG A 666 -40.62 -1.55 -5.18
C ARG A 666 -39.51 -0.61 -4.74
N ALA A 667 -39.30 -0.45 -3.43
CA ALA A 667 -38.20 0.37 -2.93
C ALA A 667 -36.83 -0.20 -3.33
N LEU A 668 -36.74 -1.49 -3.63
CA LEU A 668 -35.53 -2.18 -4.07
C LEU A 668 -35.50 -2.39 -5.59
N GLY A 669 -36.43 -1.78 -6.33
CA GLY A 669 -36.54 -1.92 -7.79
C GLY A 669 -37.02 -3.29 -8.27
N ILE A 670 -37.46 -4.18 -7.36
CA ILE A 670 -37.82 -5.57 -7.69
C ILE A 670 -39.27 -5.65 -8.18
N LYS A 671 -39.45 -6.36 -9.31
CA LYS A 671 -40.76 -6.63 -9.92
C LYS A 671 -41.15 -8.08 -9.66
N GLY A 672 -42.46 -8.32 -9.58
CA GLY A 672 -43.02 -9.65 -9.43
C GLY A 672 -43.25 -10.06 -7.97
N ARG A 673 -43.74 -11.28 -7.80
CA ARG A 673 -44.07 -11.86 -6.51
C ARG A 673 -42.82 -12.54 -5.92
N MET A 674 -42.55 -12.26 -4.65
CA MET A 674 -41.51 -12.91 -3.88
C MET A 674 -42.05 -13.26 -2.49
N VAL A 675 -41.66 -14.43 -2.00
CA VAL A 675 -41.99 -14.90 -0.65
C VAL A 675 -40.70 -15.08 0.12
N GLY A 676 -40.76 -14.96 1.45
CA GLY A 676 -39.58 -15.16 2.27
C GLY A 676 -39.91 -15.45 3.71
N PHE A 677 -38.87 -15.75 4.48
CA PHE A 677 -38.94 -15.98 5.90
C PHE A 677 -37.71 -15.42 6.62
N GLU A 678 -37.86 -15.15 7.91
CA GLU A 678 -36.77 -14.90 8.84
C GLU A 678 -36.97 -15.70 10.12
N LEU A 679 -35.92 -16.40 10.56
CA LEU A 679 -35.86 -17.18 11.79
C LEU A 679 -35.00 -16.46 12.81
N PHE A 680 -35.53 -16.28 14.01
CA PHE A 680 -34.86 -15.59 15.11
C PHE A 680 -34.25 -16.64 16.05
N LEU A 681 -33.03 -17.07 15.74
CA LEU A 681 -32.37 -18.18 16.45
C LEU A 681 -32.10 -17.85 17.92
N ASP A 682 -31.91 -16.56 18.22
CA ASP A 682 -31.81 -16.02 19.57
C ASP A 682 -33.04 -16.31 20.45
N LYS A 683 -34.20 -16.55 19.83
CA LYS A 683 -35.46 -16.80 20.52
C LYS A 683 -35.81 -18.28 20.63
N VAL A 684 -35.07 -19.17 19.96
CA VAL A 684 -35.37 -20.61 19.97
C VAL A 684 -34.94 -21.20 21.33
N PRO A 685 -35.86 -21.84 22.08
CA PRO A 685 -35.49 -22.45 23.34
C PRO A 685 -34.49 -23.59 23.12
N PRO A 686 -33.53 -23.79 24.03
CA PRO A 686 -32.59 -24.90 23.92
C PRO A 686 -33.34 -26.23 23.93
N LYS A 687 -32.90 -27.17 23.08
CA LYS A 687 -33.42 -28.53 23.08
C LYS A 687 -33.24 -29.13 24.47
N LYS A 688 -34.36 -29.51 25.13
CA LYS A 688 -34.27 -30.33 26.35
C LYS A 688 -33.61 -31.64 25.94
N GLY A 689 -32.49 -31.95 26.60
CA GLY A 689 -31.61 -33.08 26.27
C GLY A 689 -32.31 -34.42 26.20
#